data_AF-A0A0Q0JHL1-F1
#
_entry.id   AF-A0A0Q0JHL1-F1
#
_cell.length_a   1.000
_cell.length_b   1.000
_cell.length_c   1.000
_cell.angle_alpha   90.00
_cell.angle_beta   90.00
_cell.angle_gamma   90.00
#
_symmetry.space_group_name_H-M   'P 1'
#
loop_
_entity.id
_entity.type
_entity.pdbx_description
1 polymer ?
#
loop_
_entity_poly.entity_id
_entity_poly.type
_entity_poly.pdbx_seq_one_letter_code
_entity_poly.pdbx_strand_id
1 'polypeptide(L)'
;MKQAKYKMTALSVLVCLGIVGNATAAGKYDSVPAMGKTAQKVLAAPNGDEEAKGVKTLQDYIVQEKELFDYLFQNHPLFKYHEEGNLVGDYHISDRGEEYLDTGNSPKYSKRVGRPSAVQYRLGAKSILDYPNKFVGPEKCGECHAVQYEAWSRSRHSKTIRFPGEHPEVDNDLNKTMYNTKDTSILPDGITPDAIYATVGTPRTKYGFIDAWMVRGTYHIRDGLLKDGTGKMIAGGNQFSRGWAEWLTPEMAAKINAAIPEFPATNEGKAFGLSGSHQVGMSSYGAKYEKEMLFQPASSYCEVCHSFKFDFQSKDEYLAALGDPEKLREHTISKGIACEECHGAGGHLDGGNGGGMPSNCERCHQRFNYVDELADTEQGQEKLEYAFGVKMKSACPSCGTEGSQMFASMHYEKGMRCATCHDPHEVTSNDWKSGYTKPKMKKECSDCHAAQAEIADNTKTHSEQSCTSCHMPNMGSCENFTAMQFPDQAGFDAVRKSHMWKIEIDPTQKTLNPPEGKSREATTKGWTVAKNADGNNYLDLMWSCARTATSDDNVVNGKGCHSQFQSELDPSLHYEDQQEIYGEVMKFQTPIKETYAQVVGALEAIDQLLEVTKLSVEDKSQVLLLADKAQDAVTLLEKDGSWGVHGARYTQKRIDAALTYVTQAQAIINGKKM
;
A
#
# COMPACT_ATOMS: atom_id res chain seq x y z
N MET A 1 -19.09 47.04 -60.01
CA MET A 1 -20.49 46.67 -60.36
C MET A 1 -20.61 45.16 -60.24
N LYS A 2 -21.45 44.52 -59.41
CA LYS A 2 -22.38 44.84 -58.30
C LYS A 2 -22.44 43.48 -57.55
N GLN A 3 -21.90 43.30 -56.34
CA GLN A 3 -22.50 43.57 -55.02
C GLN A 3 -24.01 43.27 -54.88
N ALA A 4 -24.35 42.28 -54.04
CA ALA A 4 -25.22 42.39 -52.85
C ALA A 4 -25.44 40.95 -52.29
N LYS A 5 -24.98 40.59 -51.08
CA LYS A 5 -25.46 40.93 -49.71
C LYS A 5 -26.75 40.22 -49.30
N TYR A 6 -26.80 39.89 -48.00
CA TYR A 6 -27.86 39.36 -47.14
C TYR A 6 -27.84 37.83 -46.95
N LYS A 7 -27.86 37.27 -45.73
CA LYS A 7 -27.87 37.84 -44.36
C LYS A 7 -27.58 36.68 -43.40
N MET A 8 -26.86 36.98 -42.32
CA MET A 8 -26.86 36.17 -41.10
C MET A 8 -28.30 35.85 -40.67
N THR A 9 -28.54 34.61 -40.28
CA THR A 9 -29.59 34.28 -39.32
C THR A 9 -29.03 33.22 -38.40
N ALA A 10 -28.54 33.68 -37.25
CA ALA A 10 -28.37 32.86 -36.08
C ALA A 10 -29.75 32.29 -35.72
N LEU A 11 -29.94 30.98 -35.89
CA LEU A 11 -31.06 30.29 -35.28
C LEU A 11 -30.53 29.56 -34.05
N SER A 12 -30.66 30.26 -32.93
CA SER A 12 -30.55 29.75 -31.58
C SER A 12 -31.54 28.59 -31.43
N VAL A 13 -31.07 27.35 -31.57
CA VAL A 13 -31.82 26.21 -31.07
C VAL A 13 -31.57 26.19 -29.57
N LEU A 14 -32.52 26.76 -28.84
CA LEU A 14 -32.69 26.55 -27.41
C LEU A 14 -32.68 25.02 -27.18
N VAL A 15 -31.59 24.54 -26.59
CA VAL A 15 -31.59 23.26 -25.88
C VAL A 15 -32.49 23.47 -24.67
N CYS A 16 -33.78 23.16 -24.84
CA CYS A 16 -34.66 22.92 -23.71
C CYS A 16 -34.15 21.65 -23.02
N LEU A 17 -33.27 21.85 -22.05
CA LEU A 17 -32.95 20.89 -21.00
C LEU A 17 -34.27 20.41 -20.38
N GLY A 18 -34.72 19.24 -20.82
CA GLY A 18 -35.70 18.46 -20.09
C GLY A 18 -35.04 18.00 -18.80
N ILE A 19 -35.32 18.71 -17.71
CA ILE A 19 -35.04 18.25 -16.35
C ILE A 19 -35.92 17.01 -16.13
N VAL A 20 -35.37 15.83 -16.43
CA VAL A 20 -35.85 14.59 -15.80
C VAL A 20 -35.13 14.50 -14.47
N GLY A 21 -35.71 15.18 -13.47
CA GLY A 21 -35.25 15.11 -12.10
C GLY A 21 -35.54 13.72 -11.54
N ASN A 22 -34.56 12.81 -11.59
CA ASN A 22 -34.52 11.71 -10.65
C ASN A 22 -34.10 12.28 -9.30
N ALA A 23 -35.06 12.44 -8.41
CA ALA A 23 -34.83 12.77 -7.02
C ALA A 23 -34.22 11.56 -6.28
N THR A 24 -32.95 11.29 -6.56
CA THR A 24 -32.09 10.43 -5.74
C THR A 24 -30.98 11.33 -5.20
N ALA A 25 -30.91 11.47 -3.88
CA ALA A 25 -29.98 12.30 -3.11
C ALA A 25 -28.75 12.78 -3.89
N ALA A 26 -28.68 14.09 -4.17
CA ALA A 26 -27.63 14.73 -4.95
C ALA A 26 -26.23 14.20 -4.59
N GLY A 27 -25.62 13.45 -5.51
CA GLY A 27 -24.24 13.03 -5.42
C GLY A 27 -23.29 14.21 -5.62
N LYS A 28 -22.00 13.98 -5.39
CA LYS A 28 -20.94 14.96 -5.66
C LYS A 28 -20.76 15.21 -7.17
N TYR A 29 -21.20 14.27 -7.99
CA TYR A 29 -20.94 14.23 -9.42
C TYR A 29 -22.19 14.55 -10.24
N ASP A 30 -22.01 15.11 -11.42
CA ASP A 30 -23.07 15.60 -12.31
C ASP A 30 -23.27 14.72 -13.55
N SER A 31 -22.62 13.56 -13.61
CA SER A 31 -22.79 12.57 -14.68
C SER A 31 -22.62 13.18 -16.07
N VAL A 32 -21.58 14.02 -16.24
CA VAL A 32 -21.22 14.67 -17.50
C VAL A 32 -20.18 13.83 -18.26
N PRO A 33 -20.45 13.43 -19.52
CA PRO A 33 -19.53 12.62 -20.33
C PRO A 33 -18.46 13.51 -20.98
N ALA A 34 -17.59 14.09 -20.16
CA ALA A 34 -16.48 14.92 -20.61
C ALA A 34 -15.24 14.65 -19.77
N MET A 35 -14.06 14.67 -20.41
CA MET A 35 -12.79 14.62 -19.69
C MET A 35 -12.72 15.71 -18.61
N GLY A 36 -12.02 15.43 -17.52
CA GLY A 36 -11.85 16.28 -16.36
C GLY A 36 -11.23 17.64 -16.69
N LYS A 37 -11.49 18.62 -15.82
CA LYS A 37 -11.07 20.02 -16.02
C LYS A 37 -9.57 20.16 -16.23
N THR A 38 -8.76 19.35 -15.54
CA THR A 38 -7.30 19.39 -15.64
C THR A 38 -6.83 18.85 -17.00
N ALA A 39 -7.40 17.74 -17.48
CA ALA A 39 -7.12 17.25 -18.82
C ALA A 39 -7.55 18.25 -19.91
N GLN A 40 -8.74 18.84 -19.80
CA GLN A 40 -9.21 19.86 -20.74
C GLN A 40 -8.29 21.09 -20.81
N LYS A 41 -7.73 21.54 -19.69
CA LYS A 41 -6.74 22.62 -19.67
C LYS A 41 -5.46 22.24 -20.39
N VAL A 42 -4.97 21.01 -20.20
CA VAL A 42 -3.79 20.50 -20.91
C VAL A 42 -4.08 20.39 -22.41
N LEU A 43 -5.26 19.89 -22.81
CA LEU A 43 -5.65 19.81 -24.21
C LEU A 43 -5.77 21.18 -24.89
N ALA A 44 -6.22 22.20 -24.16
CA ALA A 44 -6.34 23.57 -24.67
C ALA A 44 -4.99 24.27 -24.84
N ALA A 45 -3.97 23.86 -24.08
CA ALA A 45 -2.62 24.39 -24.16
C ALA A 45 -1.58 23.29 -23.86
N PRO A 46 -1.35 22.34 -24.79
CA PRO A 46 -0.43 21.24 -24.58
C PRO A 46 1.00 21.75 -24.43
N ASN A 47 1.69 21.30 -23.39
CA ASN A 47 3.10 21.60 -23.14
C ASN A 47 3.89 20.31 -22.91
N GLY A 48 3.92 19.48 -23.94
CA GLY A 48 4.73 18.27 -24.01
C GLY A 48 5.88 18.41 -25.01
N ASP A 49 6.69 17.36 -25.13
CA ASP A 49 7.92 17.36 -25.93
C ASP A 49 7.87 16.35 -27.09
N GLU A 50 6.77 15.62 -27.28
CA GLU A 50 6.69 14.58 -28.30
C GLU A 50 6.80 15.15 -29.72
N GLU A 51 6.04 16.20 -30.03
CA GLU A 51 6.07 16.84 -31.35
C GLU A 51 7.42 17.52 -31.63
N ALA A 52 7.97 18.23 -30.64
CA ALA A 52 9.17 19.05 -30.82
C ALA A 52 10.48 18.25 -30.75
N LYS A 53 10.52 17.17 -29.95
CA LYS A 53 11.76 16.43 -29.64
C LYS A 53 11.66 14.93 -29.93
N GLY A 54 10.47 14.41 -30.27
CA GLY A 54 10.24 12.97 -30.38
C GLY A 54 10.30 12.25 -29.02
N VAL A 55 10.18 12.98 -27.91
CA VAL A 55 10.27 12.43 -26.55
C VAL A 55 8.97 12.67 -25.81
N LYS A 56 8.25 11.60 -25.49
CA LYS A 56 7.00 11.67 -24.74
C LYS A 56 7.25 12.03 -23.27
N THR A 57 6.57 13.06 -22.80
CA THR A 57 6.63 13.57 -21.42
C THR A 57 5.25 13.58 -20.77
N LEU A 58 5.16 14.09 -19.54
CA LEU A 58 3.96 13.98 -18.69
C LEU A 58 2.67 14.45 -19.36
N GLN A 59 2.67 15.60 -20.03
CA GLN A 59 1.45 16.13 -20.66
C GLN A 59 1.10 15.44 -21.97
N ASP A 60 2.08 14.90 -22.70
CA ASP A 60 1.85 14.13 -23.92
C ASP A 60 0.96 12.89 -23.64
N TYR A 61 1.16 12.25 -22.48
CA TYR A 61 0.28 11.16 -22.04
C TYR A 61 -1.16 11.62 -21.79
N ILE A 62 -1.37 12.82 -21.25
CA ILE A 62 -2.74 13.35 -21.03
C ILE A 62 -3.41 13.63 -22.38
N VAL A 63 -2.66 14.18 -23.34
CA VAL A 63 -3.17 14.48 -24.69
C VAL A 63 -3.53 13.19 -25.44
N GLN A 64 -2.68 12.17 -25.36
CA GLN A 64 -2.87 10.88 -26.04
C GLN A 64 -4.21 10.19 -25.69
N GLU A 65 -4.69 10.39 -24.46
CA GLU A 65 -5.88 9.71 -23.94
C GLU A 65 -7.20 10.25 -24.51
N LYS A 66 -7.18 11.45 -25.12
CA LYS A 66 -8.39 12.13 -25.61
C LYS A 66 -9.24 11.27 -26.54
N GLU A 67 -8.61 10.68 -27.55
CA GLU A 67 -9.33 9.91 -28.57
C GLU A 67 -9.93 8.62 -28.00
N LEU A 68 -9.30 8.02 -26.97
CA LEU A 68 -9.91 6.90 -26.27
C LEU A 68 -11.20 7.36 -25.55
N PHE A 69 -11.18 8.50 -24.87
CA PHE A 69 -12.38 9.04 -24.23
C PHE A 69 -13.47 9.39 -25.24
N ASP A 70 -13.11 10.05 -26.36
CA ASP A 70 -14.06 10.37 -27.43
C ASP A 70 -14.76 9.09 -27.94
N TYR A 71 -14.01 8.00 -28.09
CA TYR A 71 -14.56 6.69 -28.47
C TYR A 71 -15.44 6.09 -27.36
N LEU A 72 -14.97 6.08 -26.11
CA LEU A 72 -15.68 5.47 -24.99
C LEU A 72 -17.00 6.18 -24.69
N PHE A 73 -17.07 7.51 -24.79
CA PHE A 73 -18.32 8.26 -24.60
C PHE A 73 -19.41 7.87 -25.60
N GLN A 74 -19.04 7.37 -26.78
CA GLN A 74 -19.98 6.97 -27.82
C GLN A 74 -20.33 5.47 -27.76
N ASN A 75 -19.45 4.64 -27.18
CA ASN A 75 -19.53 3.19 -27.35
C ASN A 75 -19.67 2.39 -26.04
N HIS A 76 -19.30 2.96 -24.89
CA HIS A 76 -19.33 2.21 -23.64
C HIS A 76 -20.78 2.03 -23.12
N PRO A 77 -21.19 0.81 -22.69
CA PRO A 77 -22.56 0.52 -22.24
C PRO A 77 -23.11 1.46 -21.16
N LEU A 78 -22.26 1.90 -20.22
CA LEU A 78 -22.65 2.84 -19.14
C LEU A 78 -23.46 4.04 -19.64
N PHE A 79 -23.05 4.68 -20.74
CA PHE A 79 -23.75 5.86 -21.25
C PHE A 79 -25.15 5.53 -21.76
N LYS A 80 -25.32 4.35 -22.36
CA LYS A 80 -26.64 3.83 -22.72
C LYS A 80 -27.51 3.56 -21.48
N TYR A 81 -26.96 2.91 -20.45
CA TYR A 81 -27.68 2.73 -19.17
C TYR A 81 -28.11 4.08 -18.58
N HIS A 82 -27.26 5.11 -18.68
CA HIS A 82 -27.58 6.45 -18.19
C HIS A 82 -28.71 7.10 -19.00
N GLU A 83 -28.63 7.09 -20.33
CA GLU A 83 -29.65 7.64 -21.23
C GLU A 83 -31.02 6.97 -21.06
N GLU A 84 -31.03 5.66 -20.81
CA GLU A 84 -32.24 4.87 -20.59
C GLU A 84 -32.79 4.97 -19.14
N GLY A 85 -32.12 5.70 -18.25
CA GLY A 85 -32.52 5.83 -16.84
C GLY A 85 -32.30 4.54 -16.01
N ASN A 86 -31.49 3.62 -16.51
CA ASN A 86 -31.15 2.34 -15.88
C ASN A 86 -29.82 2.39 -15.08
N LEU A 87 -29.18 3.55 -14.99
CA LEU A 87 -28.01 3.79 -14.15
C LEU A 87 -28.41 4.22 -12.74
N VAL A 88 -27.89 3.54 -11.72
CA VAL A 88 -28.08 3.88 -10.31
C VAL A 88 -26.76 4.35 -9.69
N GLY A 89 -26.69 5.66 -9.45
CA GLY A 89 -25.51 6.35 -8.92
C GLY A 89 -24.83 7.22 -9.97
N ASP A 90 -24.32 8.38 -9.55
CA ASP A 90 -23.68 9.35 -10.44
C ASP A 90 -22.27 8.90 -10.84
N TYR A 91 -21.89 9.11 -12.10
CA TYR A 91 -20.52 8.80 -12.53
C TYR A 91 -19.63 10.04 -12.55
N HIS A 92 -18.33 9.79 -12.32
CA HIS A 92 -17.26 10.77 -12.43
C HIS A 92 -16.20 10.30 -13.40
N ILE A 93 -15.87 11.13 -14.38
CA ILE A 93 -14.80 10.82 -15.33
C ILE A 93 -13.45 10.99 -14.62
N SER A 94 -12.68 9.90 -14.53
CA SER A 94 -11.33 9.90 -13.96
C SER A 94 -10.32 9.55 -15.05
N ASP A 95 -9.62 10.59 -15.52
CA ASP A 95 -8.62 10.54 -16.59
C ASP A 95 -7.20 10.79 -16.05
N ARG A 96 -6.19 10.72 -16.94
CA ARG A 96 -4.79 11.05 -16.58
C ARG A 96 -4.62 12.48 -16.08
N GLY A 97 -5.47 13.42 -16.48
CA GLY A 97 -5.42 14.79 -15.97
C GLY A 97 -5.63 14.82 -14.46
N GLU A 98 -6.68 14.14 -13.99
CA GLU A 98 -6.92 14.00 -12.55
C GLU A 98 -5.89 13.08 -11.89
N GLU A 99 -5.70 11.87 -12.41
CA GLU A 99 -4.87 10.86 -11.76
C GLU A 99 -3.39 11.28 -11.71
N TYR A 100 -2.84 11.91 -12.74
CA TYR A 100 -1.43 12.29 -12.77
C TYR A 100 -1.18 13.67 -12.16
N LEU A 101 -2.09 14.65 -12.33
CA LEU A 101 -1.82 16.04 -11.94
C LEU A 101 -2.64 16.56 -10.74
N ASP A 102 -3.74 15.90 -10.36
CA ASP A 102 -4.56 16.34 -9.22
C ASP A 102 -4.35 15.47 -7.97
N THR A 103 -4.06 14.18 -8.13
CA THR A 103 -3.83 13.28 -6.98
C THR A 103 -2.52 13.60 -6.24
N GLY A 104 -2.43 13.16 -4.99
CA GLY A 104 -1.24 13.36 -4.14
C GLY A 104 -0.96 14.79 -3.74
N ASN A 105 -1.98 15.66 -3.80
CA ASN A 105 -1.84 17.10 -3.63
C ASN A 105 -0.83 17.72 -4.62
N SER A 106 -0.69 17.10 -5.79
CA SER A 106 0.13 17.58 -6.90
C SER A 106 -0.15 19.05 -7.28
N PRO A 107 -1.38 19.59 -7.23
CA PRO A 107 -1.62 21.00 -7.51
C PRO A 107 -0.97 21.94 -6.49
N LYS A 108 -0.95 21.58 -5.20
CA LYS A 108 -0.28 22.37 -4.16
C LYS A 108 1.23 22.40 -4.38
N TYR A 109 1.84 21.23 -4.62
CA TYR A 109 3.26 21.15 -4.92
C TYR A 109 3.63 21.89 -6.21
N SER A 110 2.88 21.66 -7.30
CA SER A 110 3.08 22.31 -8.60
C SER A 110 3.04 23.83 -8.50
N LYS A 111 2.12 24.38 -7.68
CA LYS A 111 2.04 25.83 -7.41
C LYS A 111 3.32 26.36 -6.74
N ARG A 112 3.90 25.62 -5.79
CA ARG A 112 5.12 26.03 -5.09
C ARG A 112 6.35 26.00 -5.99
N VAL A 113 6.48 24.99 -6.85
CA VAL A 113 7.65 24.83 -7.73
C VAL A 113 7.49 25.46 -9.11
N GLY A 114 6.32 26.04 -9.42
CA GLY A 114 6.06 26.73 -10.68
C GLY A 114 6.00 25.83 -11.92
N ARG A 115 5.78 24.52 -11.76
CA ARG A 115 5.68 23.56 -12.88
C ARG A 115 4.73 22.40 -12.57
N PRO A 116 4.05 21.82 -13.58
CA PRO A 116 3.26 20.61 -13.41
C PRO A 116 4.11 19.48 -12.83
N SER A 117 3.58 18.79 -11.83
CA SER A 117 4.29 17.72 -11.12
C SER A 117 3.34 16.58 -10.81
N ALA A 118 3.72 15.35 -11.16
CA ALA A 118 2.96 14.15 -10.84
C ALA A 118 3.54 13.46 -9.61
N VAL A 119 2.96 13.71 -8.43
CA VAL A 119 3.47 13.21 -7.15
C VAL A 119 3.19 11.71 -6.95
N GLN A 120 2.06 11.21 -7.48
CA GLN A 120 1.58 9.85 -7.24
C GLN A 120 1.73 8.93 -8.44
N TYR A 121 0.95 9.19 -9.49
CA TYR A 121 0.82 8.29 -10.61
C TYR A 121 1.44 8.90 -11.85
N ARG A 122 2.28 8.09 -12.53
CA ARG A 122 2.86 8.40 -13.83
C ARG A 122 3.41 7.13 -14.45
N LEU A 123 3.48 7.10 -15.77
CA LEU A 123 4.24 6.08 -16.49
C LEU A 123 5.71 6.50 -16.62
N GLY A 124 6.61 5.53 -16.47
CA GLY A 124 8.03 5.68 -16.82
C GLY A 124 8.38 5.05 -18.18
N ALA A 125 7.39 4.57 -18.93
CA ALA A 125 7.54 3.80 -20.16
C ALA A 125 6.28 3.93 -21.04
N LYS A 126 6.25 3.20 -22.17
CA LYS A 126 5.12 3.16 -23.11
C LYS A 126 3.79 2.82 -22.42
N SER A 127 2.74 3.52 -22.83
CA SER A 127 1.36 3.27 -22.46
C SER A 127 0.76 2.09 -23.25
N ILE A 128 -0.37 1.54 -22.78
CA ILE A 128 -1.25 0.66 -23.56
C ILE A 128 -1.83 1.33 -24.82
N LEU A 129 -1.66 2.64 -25.00
CA LEU A 129 -2.12 3.40 -26.16
C LEU A 129 -1.01 3.66 -27.19
N ASP A 130 0.17 3.08 -27.01
CA ASP A 130 1.29 3.21 -27.94
C ASP A 130 1.37 2.06 -28.94
N TYR A 131 1.12 2.36 -30.22
CA TYR A 131 1.14 1.40 -31.33
C TYR A 131 1.97 1.91 -32.53
N PRO A 132 2.76 1.05 -33.18
CA PRO A 132 3.20 -0.25 -32.66
C PRO A 132 4.10 -0.06 -31.41
N ASN A 133 4.14 -1.07 -30.55
CA ASN A 133 5.13 -1.15 -29.49
C ASN A 133 6.14 -2.28 -29.78
N LYS A 134 7.15 -2.37 -28.93
CA LYS A 134 8.26 -3.31 -29.08
C LYS A 134 8.26 -4.39 -28.01
N PHE A 135 7.11 -4.63 -27.37
CA PHE A 135 7.01 -5.72 -26.43
C PHE A 135 7.11 -7.04 -27.20
N VAL A 136 7.87 -7.99 -26.67
CA VAL A 136 8.02 -9.33 -27.25
C VAL A 136 7.36 -10.41 -26.40
N GLY A 137 6.89 -10.04 -25.20
CA GLY A 137 6.26 -10.93 -24.25
C GLY A 137 7.28 -11.61 -23.32
N PRO A 138 6.91 -11.88 -22.06
CA PRO A 138 7.83 -12.44 -21.07
C PRO A 138 8.32 -13.85 -21.44
N GLU A 139 7.54 -14.62 -22.19
CA GLU A 139 7.92 -15.95 -22.70
C GLU A 139 9.18 -15.86 -23.57
N LYS A 140 9.30 -14.83 -24.42
CA LYS A 140 10.49 -14.60 -25.25
C LYS A 140 11.71 -14.24 -24.41
N CYS A 141 11.53 -13.50 -23.32
CA CYS A 141 12.62 -13.30 -22.35
C CYS A 141 13.03 -14.64 -21.71
N GLY A 142 12.05 -15.49 -21.39
CA GLY A 142 12.26 -16.80 -20.76
C GLY A 142 13.00 -17.82 -21.63
N GLU A 143 12.94 -17.70 -22.96
CA GLU A 143 13.72 -18.55 -23.89
C GLU A 143 15.23 -18.49 -23.60
N CYS A 144 15.74 -17.32 -23.20
CA CYS A 144 17.16 -17.12 -22.82
C CYS A 144 17.39 -17.05 -21.30
N HIS A 145 16.40 -16.58 -20.53
CA HIS A 145 16.52 -16.29 -19.09
C HIS A 145 15.56 -17.14 -18.24
N ALA A 146 15.63 -18.46 -18.44
CA ALA A 146 14.72 -19.42 -17.80
C ALA A 146 14.66 -19.28 -16.27
N VAL A 147 15.80 -19.07 -15.59
CA VAL A 147 15.83 -18.98 -14.11
C VAL A 147 14.99 -17.80 -13.60
N GLN A 148 15.15 -16.63 -14.22
CA GLN A 148 14.38 -15.44 -13.86
C GLN A 148 12.91 -15.60 -14.24
N TYR A 149 12.63 -16.19 -15.42
CA TYR A 149 11.27 -16.45 -15.86
C TYR A 149 10.53 -17.38 -14.90
N GLU A 150 11.13 -18.50 -14.47
CA GLU A 150 10.50 -19.43 -13.53
C GLU A 150 10.24 -18.81 -12.15
N ALA A 151 11.15 -17.94 -11.67
CA ALA A 151 10.95 -17.19 -10.43
C ALA A 151 9.80 -16.17 -10.54
N TRP A 152 9.80 -15.40 -11.63
CA TRP A 152 8.79 -14.39 -11.90
C TRP A 152 7.41 -15.01 -12.19
N SER A 153 7.35 -16.09 -12.96
CA SER A 153 6.10 -16.68 -13.48
C SER A 153 5.20 -17.22 -12.39
N ARG A 154 5.77 -17.65 -11.24
CA ARG A 154 5.04 -18.05 -10.03
C ARG A 154 4.74 -16.91 -9.05
N SER A 155 5.23 -15.70 -9.32
CA SER A 155 5.04 -14.54 -8.43
C SER A 155 3.69 -13.85 -8.64
N ARG A 156 3.27 -12.99 -7.69
CA ARG A 156 2.05 -12.19 -7.90
C ARG A 156 2.23 -11.05 -8.90
N HIS A 157 3.46 -10.70 -9.27
CA HIS A 157 3.71 -9.78 -10.38
C HIS A 157 3.19 -10.33 -11.70
N SER A 158 3.41 -11.62 -11.98
CA SER A 158 2.88 -12.29 -13.17
C SER A 158 1.37 -12.57 -13.07
N LYS A 159 0.85 -12.86 -11.87
CA LYS A 159 -0.55 -13.29 -11.67
C LYS A 159 -1.54 -12.15 -11.38
N THR A 160 -1.10 -10.89 -11.37
CA THR A 160 -1.98 -9.78 -11.00
C THR A 160 -3.03 -9.43 -12.06
N ILE A 161 -2.80 -9.77 -13.33
CA ILE A 161 -3.76 -9.65 -14.43
C ILE A 161 -3.96 -11.05 -15.00
N ARG A 162 -5.20 -11.54 -14.97
CA ARG A 162 -5.54 -12.91 -15.40
C ARG A 162 -6.86 -12.94 -16.14
N PHE A 163 -6.87 -13.66 -17.26
CA PHE A 163 -8.04 -13.88 -18.09
C PHE A 163 -8.95 -14.94 -17.47
N PRO A 164 -10.25 -14.92 -17.79
CA PRO A 164 -11.12 -16.07 -17.54
C PRO A 164 -10.46 -17.38 -18.00
N GLY A 165 -10.46 -18.40 -17.14
CA GLY A 165 -9.76 -19.66 -17.37
C GLY A 165 -8.37 -19.77 -16.72
N GLU A 166 -7.88 -18.70 -16.08
CA GLU A 166 -6.57 -18.65 -15.40
C GLU A 166 -6.71 -18.54 -13.87
N HIS A 167 -7.77 -19.12 -13.32
CA HIS A 167 -8.19 -19.03 -11.91
C HIS A 167 -8.31 -20.41 -11.23
N PRO A 168 -7.22 -21.18 -11.13
CA PRO A 168 -7.26 -22.51 -10.54
C PRO A 168 -7.64 -22.52 -9.05
N GLU A 169 -7.59 -21.37 -8.36
CA GLU A 169 -8.10 -21.21 -6.99
C GLU A 169 -9.62 -21.43 -6.85
N VAL A 170 -10.36 -21.33 -7.97
CA VAL A 170 -11.82 -21.49 -8.04
C VAL A 170 -12.22 -22.47 -9.13
N ASP A 171 -11.33 -23.41 -9.47
CA ASP A 171 -11.55 -24.37 -10.56
C ASP A 171 -11.90 -23.69 -11.91
N ASN A 172 -11.37 -22.48 -12.13
CA ASN A 172 -11.65 -21.62 -13.29
C ASN A 172 -13.10 -21.16 -13.44
N ASP A 173 -13.97 -21.41 -12.46
CA ASP A 173 -15.32 -20.86 -12.41
C ASP A 173 -15.31 -19.56 -11.61
N LEU A 174 -15.31 -18.43 -12.32
CA LEU A 174 -15.31 -17.10 -11.70
C LEU A 174 -16.58 -16.77 -10.92
N ASN A 175 -17.67 -17.51 -11.17
CA ASN A 175 -18.94 -17.39 -10.46
C ASN A 175 -19.04 -18.34 -9.26
N LYS A 176 -18.02 -19.17 -9.05
CA LYS A 176 -17.97 -20.07 -7.90
C LYS A 176 -17.93 -19.28 -6.60
N THR A 177 -18.79 -19.66 -5.67
CA THR A 177 -18.82 -19.07 -4.32
C THR A 177 -17.48 -19.25 -3.63
N MET A 178 -16.99 -18.17 -3.03
CA MET A 178 -15.74 -18.09 -2.31
C MET A 178 -15.95 -18.21 -0.81
N TYR A 179 -15.12 -19.02 -0.15
CA TYR A 179 -15.15 -19.24 1.30
C TYR A 179 -16.54 -19.69 1.78
N ASN A 180 -16.93 -19.29 2.99
CA ASN A 180 -18.23 -19.63 3.60
C ASN A 180 -19.30 -18.55 3.34
N THR A 181 -19.11 -17.72 2.31
CA THR A 181 -20.08 -16.69 1.97
C THR A 181 -21.30 -17.29 1.27
N LYS A 182 -22.40 -16.53 1.23
CA LYS A 182 -23.56 -16.86 0.42
C LYS A 182 -23.47 -16.15 -0.92
N ASP A 183 -23.39 -16.94 -1.99
CA ASP A 183 -23.45 -16.51 -3.39
C ASP A 183 -22.37 -15.50 -3.83
N THR A 184 -21.33 -15.25 -3.01
CA THR A 184 -20.25 -14.29 -3.34
C THR A 184 -19.13 -14.97 -4.12
N SER A 185 -18.94 -14.52 -5.37
CA SER A 185 -17.88 -14.99 -6.25
C SER A 185 -16.81 -13.93 -6.50
N ILE A 186 -15.83 -14.22 -7.37
CA ILE A 186 -14.82 -13.23 -7.78
C ILE A 186 -15.47 -12.06 -8.53
N LEU A 187 -16.45 -12.37 -9.39
CA LEU A 187 -17.19 -11.38 -10.16
C LEU A 187 -18.48 -10.98 -9.40
N PRO A 188 -18.88 -9.71 -9.48
CA PRO A 188 -20.15 -9.30 -8.91
C PRO A 188 -21.33 -9.66 -9.82
N ASP A 189 -22.55 -9.51 -9.30
CA ASP A 189 -23.79 -9.85 -10.00
C ASP A 189 -23.84 -9.25 -11.42
N GLY A 190 -24.31 -10.09 -12.34
CA GLY A 190 -24.55 -9.74 -13.74
C GLY A 190 -23.29 -9.40 -14.56
N ILE A 191 -22.10 -9.56 -13.99
CA ILE A 191 -20.83 -9.55 -14.71
C ILE A 191 -20.42 -10.99 -15.00
N THR A 192 -20.23 -11.29 -16.28
CA THR A 192 -19.93 -12.65 -16.76
C THR A 192 -18.54 -12.72 -17.35
N PRO A 193 -17.90 -13.90 -17.37
CA PRO A 193 -16.53 -14.04 -17.88
C PRO A 193 -16.34 -13.60 -19.33
N ASP A 194 -17.37 -13.75 -20.16
CA ASP A 194 -17.40 -13.30 -21.57
C ASP A 194 -17.66 -11.79 -21.74
N ALA A 195 -17.94 -11.06 -20.66
CA ALA A 195 -18.12 -9.60 -20.65
C ALA A 195 -16.87 -8.84 -20.19
N ILE A 196 -15.82 -9.54 -19.78
CA ILE A 196 -14.61 -8.93 -19.20
C ILE A 196 -13.37 -9.25 -20.02
N TYR A 197 -12.43 -8.30 -20.04
CA TYR A 197 -11.09 -8.53 -20.54
C TYR A 197 -10.28 -9.38 -19.54
N ALA A 198 -10.24 -8.94 -18.27
CA ALA A 198 -9.43 -9.59 -17.25
C ALA A 198 -9.91 -9.29 -15.83
N THR A 199 -9.53 -10.17 -14.91
CA THR A 199 -9.53 -9.90 -13.47
C THR A 199 -8.23 -9.21 -13.05
N VAL A 200 -8.30 -8.40 -11.99
CA VAL A 200 -7.15 -7.77 -11.34
C VAL A 200 -7.07 -8.25 -9.90
N GLY A 201 -5.98 -8.93 -9.54
CA GLY A 201 -5.72 -9.38 -8.17
C GLY A 201 -5.56 -10.89 -8.01
N THR A 202 -5.54 -11.32 -6.75
CA THR A 202 -5.26 -12.70 -6.34
C THR A 202 -6.01 -13.02 -5.03
N PRO A 203 -6.13 -14.31 -4.64
CA PRO A 203 -6.89 -14.70 -3.45
C PRO A 203 -6.33 -14.07 -2.18
N ARG A 204 -5.08 -13.61 -2.24
CA ARG A 204 -4.34 -12.95 -1.17
C ARG A 204 -5.09 -11.78 -0.53
N THR A 205 -5.85 -10.98 -1.26
CA THR A 205 -6.48 -9.78 -0.66
C THR A 205 -7.82 -9.47 -1.29
N LYS A 206 -7.85 -9.32 -2.61
CA LYS A 206 -9.02 -8.82 -3.32
C LYS A 206 -8.96 -9.12 -4.81
N TYR A 207 -10.12 -9.01 -5.44
CA TYR A 207 -10.26 -8.94 -6.90
C TYR A 207 -11.06 -7.72 -7.33
N GLY A 208 -10.75 -7.24 -8.53
CA GLY A 208 -11.62 -6.43 -9.35
C GLY A 208 -11.60 -6.93 -10.79
N PHE A 209 -12.27 -6.24 -11.70
CA PHE A 209 -12.30 -6.61 -13.12
C PHE A 209 -12.11 -5.38 -14.02
N ILE A 210 -11.70 -5.64 -15.26
CA ILE A 210 -11.67 -4.71 -16.38
C ILE A 210 -12.64 -5.29 -17.43
N ASP A 211 -13.65 -4.50 -17.82
CA ASP A 211 -14.64 -4.94 -18.80
C ASP A 211 -14.06 -5.00 -20.24
N ALA A 212 -14.88 -5.48 -21.18
CA ALA A 212 -14.49 -5.61 -22.59
C ALA A 212 -14.14 -4.28 -23.29
N TRP A 213 -14.46 -3.14 -22.71
CA TRP A 213 -14.13 -1.81 -23.24
C TRP A 213 -12.90 -1.21 -22.57
N MET A 214 -12.14 -2.04 -21.83
CA MET A 214 -10.95 -1.62 -21.08
C MET A 214 -11.26 -0.58 -20.01
N VAL A 215 -12.49 -0.57 -19.49
CA VAL A 215 -12.91 0.28 -18.38
C VAL A 215 -12.91 -0.51 -17.08
N ARG A 216 -12.49 0.16 -16.01
CA ARG A 216 -12.45 -0.40 -14.67
C ARG A 216 -13.87 -0.71 -14.20
N GLY A 217 -14.09 -1.95 -13.74
CA GLY A 217 -15.32 -2.38 -13.12
C GLY A 217 -15.59 -1.70 -11.79
N THR A 218 -16.31 -0.59 -11.80
CA THR A 218 -16.75 0.18 -10.61
C THR A 218 -18.23 -0.04 -10.28
N TYR A 219 -18.83 -1.05 -10.90
CA TYR A 219 -20.25 -1.33 -10.90
C TYR A 219 -20.54 -2.84 -10.88
N HIS A 220 -21.81 -3.19 -10.66
CA HIS A 220 -22.39 -4.49 -10.95
C HIS A 220 -23.72 -4.31 -11.71
N ILE A 221 -24.29 -5.39 -12.25
CA ILE A 221 -25.58 -5.37 -12.93
C ILE A 221 -26.62 -6.11 -12.08
N ARG A 222 -27.69 -5.39 -11.72
CA ARG A 222 -28.83 -5.95 -11.00
C ARG A 222 -29.92 -6.37 -11.98
N ASP A 223 -30.48 -7.56 -11.78
CA ASP A 223 -31.60 -8.10 -12.55
C ASP A 223 -31.32 -8.17 -14.07
N GLY A 224 -30.07 -8.45 -14.46
CA GLY A 224 -29.65 -8.53 -15.86
C GLY A 224 -28.18 -8.88 -16.01
N LEU A 225 -27.68 -8.82 -17.25
CA LEU A 225 -26.29 -9.10 -17.60
C LEU A 225 -25.69 -7.94 -18.41
N LEU A 226 -24.42 -7.59 -18.13
CA LEU A 226 -23.70 -6.53 -18.85
C LEU A 226 -23.62 -6.82 -20.35
N LYS A 227 -23.29 -8.07 -20.71
CA LYS A 227 -23.12 -8.48 -22.12
C LYS A 227 -24.38 -8.32 -22.96
N ASP A 228 -25.55 -8.45 -22.34
CA ASP A 228 -26.85 -8.34 -23.01
C ASP A 228 -27.39 -6.90 -22.94
N GLY A 229 -26.74 -6.01 -22.18
CA GLY A 229 -27.22 -4.65 -21.93
C GLY A 229 -28.57 -4.63 -21.21
N THR A 230 -28.82 -5.59 -20.32
CA THR A 230 -30.09 -5.74 -19.59
C THR A 230 -29.96 -5.36 -18.11
N GLY A 231 -31.10 -5.20 -17.42
CA GLY A 231 -31.12 -4.89 -15.99
C GLY A 231 -30.74 -3.44 -15.69
N LYS A 232 -30.13 -3.22 -14.52
CA LYS A 232 -29.66 -1.90 -14.06
C LYS A 232 -28.18 -1.94 -13.72
N MET A 233 -27.42 -0.95 -14.18
CA MET A 233 -26.04 -0.77 -13.78
C MET A 233 -25.99 0.01 -12.47
N ILE A 234 -25.40 -0.58 -11.45
CA ILE A 234 -25.39 -0.05 -10.09
C ILE A 234 -23.96 0.31 -9.69
N ALA A 235 -23.76 1.53 -9.20
CA ALA A 235 -22.49 1.95 -8.63
C ALA A 235 -22.11 1.11 -7.40
N GLY A 236 -20.87 0.62 -7.35
CA GLY A 236 -20.34 -0.16 -6.22
C GLY A 236 -20.72 -1.64 -6.24
N GLY A 237 -20.45 -2.34 -5.13
CA GLY A 237 -20.59 -3.80 -5.05
C GLY A 237 -19.72 -4.50 -6.10
N ASN A 238 -18.47 -4.05 -6.25
CA ASN A 238 -17.64 -4.32 -7.42
C ASN A 238 -16.25 -4.88 -7.09
N GLN A 239 -15.88 -4.96 -5.82
CA GLN A 239 -14.58 -5.45 -5.37
C GLN A 239 -14.73 -6.58 -4.37
N PHE A 240 -14.35 -7.80 -4.78
CA PHE A 240 -14.25 -8.93 -3.86
C PHE A 240 -13.20 -8.64 -2.78
N SER A 241 -13.57 -8.80 -1.52
CA SER A 241 -12.75 -8.56 -0.33
C SER A 241 -12.56 -9.86 0.44
N ARG A 242 -11.33 -10.37 0.49
CA ARG A 242 -11.03 -11.61 1.21
C ARG A 242 -11.23 -11.44 2.72
N GLY A 243 -10.73 -10.34 3.29
CA GLY A 243 -10.82 -10.09 4.72
C GLY A 243 -12.27 -10.11 5.22
N TRP A 244 -13.17 -9.54 4.42
CA TRP A 244 -14.60 -9.56 4.73
C TRP A 244 -15.26 -10.92 4.43
N ALA A 245 -14.94 -11.55 3.31
CA ALA A 245 -15.54 -12.83 2.91
C ALA A 245 -15.13 -14.01 3.80
N GLU A 246 -13.91 -14.00 4.35
CA GLU A 246 -13.31 -15.13 5.06
C GLU A 246 -13.26 -14.92 6.57
N TRP A 247 -12.76 -13.76 7.03
CA TRP A 247 -12.43 -13.56 8.45
C TRP A 247 -13.53 -12.83 9.23
N LEU A 248 -14.20 -11.86 8.62
CA LEU A 248 -15.23 -11.07 9.29
C LEU A 248 -16.58 -11.81 9.28
N THR A 249 -16.66 -12.87 10.08
CA THR A 249 -17.92 -13.60 10.31
C THR A 249 -18.89 -12.75 11.15
N PRO A 250 -20.19 -13.13 11.22
CA PRO A 250 -21.14 -12.45 12.12
C PRO A 250 -20.66 -12.43 13.57
N GLU A 251 -20.07 -13.53 14.05
CA GLU A 251 -19.53 -13.64 15.42
C GLU A 251 -18.33 -12.71 15.62
N MET A 252 -17.44 -12.62 14.62
CA MET A 252 -16.30 -11.71 14.68
C MET A 252 -16.76 -10.25 14.66
N ALA A 253 -17.74 -9.89 13.83
CA ALA A 253 -18.32 -8.54 13.80
C ALA A 253 -18.94 -8.17 15.15
N ALA A 254 -19.70 -9.09 15.77
CA ALA A 254 -20.26 -8.89 17.10
C ALA A 254 -19.17 -8.77 18.18
N LYS A 255 -18.11 -9.58 18.12
CA LYS A 255 -16.95 -9.49 19.02
C LYS A 255 -16.27 -8.12 18.92
N ILE A 256 -16.05 -7.62 17.71
CA ILE A 256 -15.45 -6.31 17.49
C ILE A 256 -16.38 -5.20 17.99
N ASN A 257 -17.67 -5.25 17.65
CA ASN A 257 -18.65 -4.25 18.10
C ASN A 257 -18.77 -4.18 19.62
N ALA A 258 -18.65 -5.30 20.33
CA ALA A 258 -18.66 -5.32 21.79
C ALA A 258 -17.50 -4.51 22.42
N ALA A 259 -16.33 -4.47 21.77
CA ALA A 259 -15.18 -3.67 22.19
C ALA A 259 -15.20 -2.25 21.59
N ILE A 260 -15.75 -2.10 20.38
CA ILE A 260 -15.79 -0.86 19.59
C ILE A 260 -17.22 -0.65 19.10
N PRO A 261 -18.11 0.00 19.88
CA PRO A 261 -19.54 0.12 19.54
C PRO A 261 -19.84 0.78 18.19
N GLU A 262 -18.91 1.56 17.64
CA GLU A 262 -18.99 2.18 16.32
C GLU A 262 -18.76 1.19 15.17
N PHE A 263 -18.13 0.04 15.41
CA PHE A 263 -17.96 -1.00 14.40
C PHE A 263 -19.31 -1.68 14.11
N PRO A 264 -19.67 -2.01 12.86
CA PRO A 264 -20.95 -2.65 12.56
C PRO A 264 -21.16 -3.98 13.32
N ALA A 265 -22.30 -4.09 14.04
CA ALA A 265 -22.62 -5.27 14.85
C ALA A 265 -22.88 -6.56 14.03
N THR A 266 -23.14 -6.42 12.73
CA THR A 266 -23.28 -7.55 11.80
C THR A 266 -22.28 -7.38 10.65
N ASN A 267 -21.94 -8.49 9.99
CA ASN A 267 -21.11 -8.46 8.79
C ASN A 267 -21.91 -8.25 7.50
N GLU A 268 -23.20 -7.88 7.59
CA GLU A 268 -24.03 -7.60 6.43
C GLU A 268 -23.53 -6.37 5.67
N GLY A 269 -23.53 -6.42 4.34
CA GLY A 269 -22.93 -5.35 3.54
C GLY A 269 -23.55 -3.98 3.74
N LYS A 270 -24.86 -3.91 3.97
CA LYS A 270 -25.55 -2.64 4.24
C LYS A 270 -25.11 -1.99 5.55
N ALA A 271 -24.63 -2.77 6.53
CA ALA A 271 -24.15 -2.25 7.80
C ALA A 271 -22.85 -1.44 7.64
N PHE A 272 -22.08 -1.68 6.59
CA PHE A 272 -20.88 -0.91 6.23
C PHE A 272 -21.17 0.33 5.36
N GLY A 273 -22.45 0.67 5.19
CA GLY A 273 -22.90 1.83 4.43
C GLY A 273 -22.33 1.88 3.02
N LEU A 274 -21.79 3.03 2.63
CA LEU A 274 -21.34 3.29 1.26
C LEU A 274 -20.09 2.49 0.85
N SER A 275 -19.33 1.95 1.80
CA SER A 275 -18.16 1.10 1.49
C SER A 275 -18.54 -0.38 1.30
N GLY A 276 -19.69 -0.79 1.83
CA GLY A 276 -20.23 -2.13 1.65
C GLY A 276 -21.02 -2.29 0.35
N SER A 277 -21.96 -3.23 0.35
CA SER A 277 -22.92 -3.47 -0.73
C SER A 277 -24.12 -4.29 -0.25
N HIS A 278 -24.93 -4.85 -1.15
CA HIS A 278 -25.94 -5.85 -0.80
C HIS A 278 -25.36 -7.22 -0.44
N GLN A 279 -24.08 -7.48 -0.72
CA GLN A 279 -23.49 -8.82 -0.66
C GLN A 279 -22.24 -8.86 0.23
N VAL A 280 -22.20 -9.84 1.14
CA VAL A 280 -21.07 -10.06 2.06
C VAL A 280 -19.82 -10.41 1.26
N GLY A 281 -18.69 -9.74 1.56
CA GLY A 281 -17.44 -9.95 0.84
C GLY A 281 -17.33 -9.18 -0.48
N MET A 282 -18.32 -8.40 -0.88
CA MET A 282 -18.29 -7.58 -2.09
C MET A 282 -18.34 -6.08 -1.73
N SER A 283 -17.18 -5.45 -1.60
CA SER A 283 -17.03 -4.03 -1.23
C SER A 283 -17.24 -3.09 -2.42
N SER A 284 -17.44 -1.80 -2.13
CA SER A 284 -17.50 -0.73 -3.13
C SER A 284 -16.16 0.02 -3.20
N TYR A 285 -15.47 -0.04 -4.34
CA TYR A 285 -14.14 0.56 -4.51
C TYR A 285 -13.97 1.29 -5.84
N GLY A 286 -13.50 2.55 -5.77
CA GLY A 286 -13.69 3.49 -6.90
C GLY A 286 -15.17 3.81 -7.11
N ALA A 287 -16.00 3.55 -6.09
CA ALA A 287 -17.41 3.76 -6.06
C ALA A 287 -17.89 3.83 -4.60
N LYS A 288 -19.10 4.35 -4.42
CA LYS A 288 -19.90 4.30 -3.21
C LYS A 288 -21.22 3.64 -3.59
N TYR A 289 -21.60 2.60 -2.85
CA TYR A 289 -22.74 1.75 -3.19
C TYR A 289 -24.01 2.57 -3.49
N GLU A 290 -24.60 2.39 -4.68
CA GLU A 290 -25.80 3.08 -5.20
C GLU A 290 -25.73 4.62 -5.22
N LYS A 291 -24.54 5.22 -5.05
CA LYS A 291 -24.38 6.68 -4.95
C LYS A 291 -23.52 7.26 -6.05
N GLU A 292 -22.29 6.76 -6.18
CA GLU A 292 -21.35 7.32 -7.13
C GLU A 292 -20.31 6.30 -7.56
N MET A 293 -19.77 6.43 -8.78
CA MET A 293 -18.70 5.58 -9.30
C MET A 293 -17.75 6.32 -10.22
N LEU A 294 -16.52 5.84 -10.33
CA LEU A 294 -15.58 6.33 -11.33
C LEU A 294 -15.85 5.64 -12.68
N PHE A 295 -15.96 6.43 -13.73
CA PHE A 295 -15.72 5.95 -15.09
C PHE A 295 -14.24 6.18 -15.41
N GLN A 296 -13.47 5.10 -15.42
CA GLN A 296 -12.01 5.15 -15.48
C GLN A 296 -11.49 4.08 -16.44
N PRO A 297 -11.02 4.45 -17.64
CA PRO A 297 -10.33 3.50 -18.51
C PRO A 297 -9.02 3.04 -17.87
N ALA A 298 -8.56 1.85 -18.24
CA ALA A 298 -7.34 1.27 -17.71
C ALA A 298 -6.10 2.15 -17.97
N SER A 299 -6.13 2.97 -19.03
CA SER A 299 -5.10 3.95 -19.39
C SER A 299 -4.94 5.09 -18.37
N SER A 300 -5.98 5.40 -17.59
CA SER A 300 -5.92 6.51 -16.62
C SER A 300 -5.11 6.15 -15.39
N TYR A 301 -5.14 4.87 -15.00
CA TYR A 301 -4.69 4.44 -13.67
C TYR A 301 -4.17 3.00 -13.63
N CYS A 302 -4.98 2.02 -14.04
CA CYS A 302 -4.65 0.61 -13.88
C CYS A 302 -3.33 0.22 -14.56
N GLU A 303 -3.08 0.73 -15.78
CA GLU A 303 -1.86 0.40 -16.54
C GLU A 303 -0.56 0.81 -15.83
N VAL A 304 -0.63 1.75 -14.88
CA VAL A 304 0.55 2.22 -14.14
C VAL A 304 1.10 1.11 -13.25
N CYS A 305 0.24 0.30 -12.60
CA CYS A 305 0.68 -0.68 -11.59
C CYS A 305 0.17 -2.11 -11.81
N HIS A 306 -0.81 -2.31 -12.69
CA HIS A 306 -1.38 -3.61 -13.05
C HIS A 306 -1.49 -3.66 -14.57
N SER A 307 -0.32 -3.72 -15.21
CA SER A 307 -0.19 -3.46 -16.64
C SER A 307 -0.46 -4.68 -17.51
N PHE A 308 -0.56 -4.41 -18.80
CA PHE A 308 -0.61 -5.34 -19.91
C PHE A 308 -0.22 -4.57 -21.18
N LYS A 309 0.07 -5.26 -22.28
CA LYS A 309 0.35 -4.64 -23.58
C LYS A 309 -0.24 -5.48 -24.70
N PHE A 310 -0.62 -4.81 -25.79
CA PHE A 310 -1.17 -5.44 -26.98
C PHE A 310 -0.18 -5.37 -28.15
N ASP A 311 -0.29 -6.27 -29.12
CA ASP A 311 0.54 -6.31 -30.34
C ASP A 311 -0.11 -5.71 -31.58
N PHE A 312 -1.19 -4.92 -31.41
CA PHE A 312 -1.80 -4.16 -32.49
C PHE A 312 -0.76 -3.29 -33.22
N GLN A 313 -0.93 -3.16 -34.54
CA GLN A 313 -0.04 -2.38 -35.40
C GLN A 313 -0.44 -0.90 -35.46
N SER A 314 -1.70 -0.59 -35.11
CA SER A 314 -2.23 0.76 -35.11
C SER A 314 -3.26 0.98 -34.01
N LYS A 315 -3.55 2.25 -33.73
CA LYS A 315 -4.60 2.64 -32.79
C LYS A 315 -6.00 2.26 -33.29
N ASP A 316 -6.23 2.32 -34.60
CA ASP A 316 -7.51 1.94 -35.19
C ASP A 316 -7.83 0.46 -34.96
N GLU A 317 -6.83 -0.41 -35.05
CA GLU A 317 -6.99 -1.84 -34.73
C GLU A 317 -7.37 -2.05 -33.26
N TYR A 318 -6.72 -1.32 -32.34
CA TYR A 318 -7.05 -1.36 -30.92
C TYR A 318 -8.47 -0.86 -30.65
N LEU A 319 -8.86 0.31 -31.18
CA LEU A 319 -10.20 0.86 -31.01
C LEU A 319 -11.26 -0.09 -31.58
N ALA A 320 -11.00 -0.70 -32.73
CA ALA A 320 -11.88 -1.71 -33.35
C ALA A 320 -11.93 -3.04 -32.59
N ALA A 321 -11.07 -3.27 -31.59
CA ALA A 321 -11.13 -4.43 -30.71
C ALA A 321 -11.88 -4.13 -29.39
N LEU A 322 -12.09 -2.86 -29.04
CA LEU A 322 -12.83 -2.50 -27.82
C LEU A 322 -14.28 -2.99 -27.89
N GLY A 323 -14.71 -3.69 -26.85
CA GLY A 323 -16.00 -4.39 -26.78
C GLY A 323 -15.93 -5.87 -27.14
N ASP A 324 -14.81 -6.34 -27.69
CA ASP A 324 -14.53 -7.75 -27.99
C ASP A 324 -13.41 -8.27 -27.06
N PRO A 325 -13.75 -8.91 -25.94
CA PRO A 325 -12.75 -9.36 -24.99
C PRO A 325 -11.93 -10.55 -25.49
N GLU A 326 -12.43 -11.36 -26.44
CA GLU A 326 -11.64 -12.45 -27.03
C GLU A 326 -10.53 -11.89 -27.91
N LYS A 327 -10.87 -10.95 -28.80
CA LYS A 327 -9.90 -10.28 -29.67
C LYS A 327 -8.85 -9.50 -28.87
N LEU A 328 -9.25 -8.79 -27.82
CA LEU A 328 -8.28 -8.11 -26.93
C LEU A 328 -7.33 -9.11 -26.27
N ARG A 329 -7.84 -10.25 -25.79
CA ARG A 329 -7.02 -11.30 -25.15
C ARG A 329 -6.07 -11.97 -26.14
N GLU A 330 -6.51 -12.24 -27.37
CA GLU A 330 -5.67 -12.79 -28.45
C GLU A 330 -4.48 -11.86 -28.75
N HIS A 331 -4.74 -10.56 -28.84
CA HIS A 331 -3.73 -9.55 -29.10
C HIS A 331 -2.92 -9.12 -27.86
N THR A 332 -3.09 -9.77 -26.71
CA THR A 332 -2.34 -9.41 -25.50
C THR A 332 -0.98 -10.10 -25.47
N ILE A 333 0.07 -9.35 -25.81
CA ILE A 333 1.46 -9.83 -25.84
C ILE A 333 2.14 -9.86 -24.46
N SER A 334 1.65 -9.10 -23.48
CA SER A 334 2.23 -9.04 -22.13
C SER A 334 1.17 -8.79 -21.08
N LYS A 335 1.24 -9.51 -19.95
CA LYS A 335 0.26 -9.45 -18.85
C LYS A 335 0.92 -9.29 -17.48
N GLY A 336 0.35 -8.42 -16.65
CA GLY A 336 0.81 -8.14 -15.30
C GLY A 336 2.08 -7.27 -15.29
N ILE A 337 2.82 -7.35 -14.18
CA ILE A 337 4.15 -6.74 -14.10
C ILE A 337 5.15 -7.72 -14.70
N ALA A 338 5.19 -7.78 -16.03
CA ALA A 338 6.06 -8.65 -16.81
C ALA A 338 7.50 -8.12 -16.89
N CYS A 339 8.41 -8.94 -17.46
CA CYS A 339 9.83 -8.62 -17.60
C CYS A 339 10.05 -7.20 -18.16
N GLU A 340 9.36 -6.88 -19.25
CA GLU A 340 9.52 -5.65 -20.02
C GLU A 340 8.92 -4.42 -19.32
N GLU A 341 8.00 -4.59 -18.37
CA GLU A 341 7.49 -3.48 -17.55
C GLU A 341 8.56 -2.96 -16.57
N CYS A 342 9.57 -3.77 -16.27
CA CYS A 342 10.71 -3.43 -15.42
C CYS A 342 12.01 -3.18 -16.19
N HIS A 343 12.20 -3.85 -17.34
CA HIS A 343 13.44 -3.83 -18.12
C HIS A 343 13.33 -3.07 -19.46
N GLY A 344 12.13 -2.59 -19.79
CA GLY A 344 11.82 -1.93 -21.06
C GLY A 344 11.40 -2.91 -22.16
N ALA A 345 10.57 -2.41 -23.09
CA ALA A 345 10.07 -3.17 -24.24
C ALA A 345 11.22 -3.71 -25.11
N GLY A 346 11.25 -5.02 -25.35
CA GLY A 346 12.32 -5.72 -26.07
C GLY A 346 13.61 -5.89 -25.28
N GLY A 347 13.69 -5.38 -24.04
CA GLY A 347 14.90 -5.44 -23.22
C GLY A 347 16.15 -4.98 -23.99
N HIS A 348 17.25 -5.71 -23.81
CA HIS A 348 18.53 -5.46 -24.50
C HIS A 348 18.66 -6.18 -25.86
N LEU A 349 17.56 -6.62 -26.46
CA LEU A 349 17.58 -7.20 -27.81
C LEU A 349 17.90 -6.12 -28.85
N ASP A 350 18.46 -6.52 -29.99
CA ASP A 350 18.58 -5.61 -31.13
C ASP A 350 17.20 -5.14 -31.58
N GLY A 351 17.05 -3.84 -31.80
CA GLY A 351 15.77 -3.17 -32.02
C GLY A 351 14.92 -2.95 -30.76
N GLY A 352 15.29 -3.49 -29.59
CA GLY A 352 14.64 -3.21 -28.31
C GLY A 352 14.82 -1.76 -27.85
N ASN A 353 13.99 -1.33 -26.90
CA ASN A 353 14.07 -0.02 -26.25
C ASN A 353 14.43 -0.15 -24.75
N GLY A 354 14.82 -1.34 -24.30
CA GLY A 354 15.36 -1.58 -22.96
C GLY A 354 16.89 -1.53 -22.93
N GLY A 355 17.49 -1.38 -21.74
CA GLY A 355 18.96 -1.45 -21.58
C GLY A 355 19.65 -0.29 -20.87
N GLY A 356 18.92 0.69 -20.31
CA GLY A 356 19.54 1.81 -19.58
C GLY A 356 19.51 1.67 -18.05
N MET A 357 18.33 1.43 -17.47
CA MET A 357 18.13 1.41 -16.02
C MET A 357 16.98 0.43 -15.68
N PRO A 358 17.24 -0.69 -14.99
CA PRO A 358 16.15 -1.53 -14.47
C PRO A 358 15.31 -0.75 -13.45
N SER A 359 14.04 -1.14 -13.31
CA SER A 359 13.10 -0.54 -12.37
C SER A 359 13.68 -0.39 -10.95
N ASN A 360 13.53 0.80 -10.37
CA ASN A 360 13.76 1.05 -8.94
C ASN A 360 12.48 0.90 -8.09
N CYS A 361 11.42 0.31 -8.68
CA CYS A 361 10.11 0.05 -8.07
C CYS A 361 9.18 1.29 -7.91
N GLU A 362 9.67 2.52 -8.10
CA GLU A 362 8.94 3.73 -7.71
C GLU A 362 7.64 4.00 -8.48
N ARG A 363 7.52 3.44 -9.69
CA ARG A 363 6.31 3.52 -10.52
C ARG A 363 5.09 2.98 -9.76
N CYS A 364 5.28 1.85 -9.06
CA CYS A 364 4.17 1.10 -8.47
C CYS A 364 4.15 1.11 -6.93
N HIS A 365 5.32 1.32 -6.30
CA HIS A 365 5.51 1.16 -4.86
C HIS A 365 5.86 2.46 -4.10
N GLN A 366 5.96 3.61 -4.77
CA GLN A 366 6.29 4.87 -4.09
C GLN A 366 5.07 5.55 -3.49
N ARG A 367 4.16 6.03 -4.35
CA ARG A 367 2.90 6.71 -4.00
C ARG A 367 3.05 7.77 -2.90
N PHE A 368 3.90 8.77 -3.15
CA PHE A 368 4.03 9.93 -2.25
C PHE A 368 2.71 10.70 -2.11
N ASN A 369 2.53 11.44 -1.03
CA ASN A 369 1.44 12.40 -0.88
C ASN A 369 2.00 13.68 -0.30
N TYR A 370 1.87 14.80 -1.02
CA TYR A 370 2.44 16.05 -0.57
C TYR A 370 1.59 16.68 0.56
N VAL A 371 2.21 17.08 1.65
CA VAL A 371 1.59 17.73 2.81
C VAL A 371 2.11 19.15 2.89
N ASP A 372 1.31 20.07 2.37
CA ASP A 372 1.70 21.46 2.12
C ASP A 372 2.10 22.19 3.41
N GLU A 373 1.41 21.86 4.50
CA GLU A 373 1.61 22.42 5.82
C GLU A 373 3.00 22.06 6.38
N LEU A 374 3.54 20.88 6.03
CA LEU A 374 4.88 20.47 6.44
C LEU A 374 5.99 21.25 5.72
N ALA A 375 5.72 21.78 4.52
CA ALA A 375 6.72 22.54 3.77
C ALA A 375 7.06 23.87 4.45
N ASP A 376 6.16 24.39 5.28
CA ASP A 376 6.34 25.67 5.97
C ASP A 376 6.96 25.51 7.38
N THR A 377 7.21 24.27 7.83
CA THR A 377 7.95 23.95 9.07
C THR A 377 9.45 24.22 8.91
N GLU A 378 10.22 24.29 10.00
CA GLU A 378 11.68 24.47 9.96
C GLU A 378 12.35 23.38 9.11
N GLN A 379 11.97 22.11 9.31
CA GLN A 379 12.47 20.97 8.54
C GLN A 379 12.09 21.06 7.06
N GLY A 380 10.86 21.49 6.75
CA GLY A 380 10.39 21.66 5.37
C GLY A 380 11.07 22.80 4.63
N GLN A 381 11.43 23.87 5.35
CA GLN A 381 12.19 25.00 4.81
C GLN A 381 13.66 24.64 4.58
N GLU A 382 14.24 23.78 5.42
CA GLU A 382 15.58 23.23 5.18
C GLU A 382 15.58 22.26 4.00
N LYS A 383 14.62 21.32 3.96
CA LYS A 383 14.48 20.26 2.96
C LYS A 383 13.01 20.01 2.63
N LEU A 384 12.59 20.47 1.46
CA LEU A 384 11.20 20.34 0.99
C LEU A 384 10.74 18.87 0.89
N GLU A 385 11.68 17.93 0.73
CA GLU A 385 11.46 16.48 0.79
C GLU A 385 10.72 16.05 2.07
N TYR A 386 10.89 16.77 3.17
CA TYR A 386 10.19 16.52 4.43
C TYR A 386 8.65 16.57 4.27
N ALA A 387 8.16 17.39 3.34
CA ALA A 387 6.74 17.54 3.05
C ALA A 387 6.15 16.41 2.19
N PHE A 388 6.97 15.45 1.74
CA PHE A 388 6.49 14.28 0.99
C PHE A 388 6.14 13.14 1.97
N GLY A 389 4.84 12.97 2.20
CA GLY A 389 4.28 11.90 3.01
C GLY A 389 3.82 10.69 2.20
N VAL A 390 2.98 9.88 2.84
CA VAL A 390 2.50 8.59 2.32
C VAL A 390 1.06 8.73 1.79
N LYS A 391 0.74 8.15 0.62
CA LYS A 391 -0.66 8.08 0.16
C LYS A 391 -1.50 7.29 1.15
N MET A 392 -2.52 7.93 1.71
CA MET A 392 -3.54 7.28 2.54
C MET A 392 -4.75 6.83 1.70
N LYS A 393 -5.34 5.72 2.11
CA LYS A 393 -6.67 5.23 1.70
C LYS A 393 -7.58 5.36 2.91
N SER A 394 -8.27 6.49 2.98
CA SER A 394 -8.98 6.94 4.18
C SER A 394 -8.00 7.11 5.36
N ALA A 395 -8.10 6.34 6.43
CA ALA A 395 -7.28 6.48 7.64
C ALA A 395 -5.93 5.76 7.59
N CYS A 396 -5.80 4.77 6.71
CA CYS A 396 -4.65 3.87 6.68
C CYS A 396 -3.74 4.13 5.47
N PRO A 397 -2.42 3.85 5.56
CA PRO A 397 -1.53 3.91 4.39
C PRO A 397 -2.06 3.03 3.26
N SER A 398 -2.02 3.49 2.02
CA SER A 398 -2.42 2.67 0.88
C SER A 398 -1.40 1.55 0.64
N CYS A 399 -1.82 0.43 0.05
CA CYS A 399 -0.90 -0.49 -0.62
C CYS A 399 -0.04 0.23 -1.69
N GLY A 400 1.15 -0.29 -1.98
CA GLY A 400 2.05 0.28 -2.99
C GLY A 400 2.71 1.57 -2.52
N THR A 401 2.87 1.75 -1.21
CA THR A 401 3.47 2.95 -0.61
C THR A 401 4.78 2.64 0.12
N GLU A 402 5.31 1.43 -0.02
CA GLU A 402 6.52 0.98 0.68
C GLU A 402 7.71 1.92 0.43
N GLY A 403 7.82 2.48 -0.77
CA GLY A 403 8.82 3.48 -1.13
C GLY A 403 8.67 4.81 -0.38
N SER A 404 7.46 5.37 -0.28
CA SER A 404 7.24 6.62 0.50
C SER A 404 7.35 6.41 2.00
N GLN A 405 6.98 5.22 2.49
CA GLN A 405 7.19 4.83 3.89
C GLN A 405 8.67 4.73 4.23
N MET A 406 9.44 4.05 3.37
CA MET A 406 10.88 3.89 3.51
C MET A 406 11.62 5.22 3.34
N PHE A 407 11.13 6.13 2.49
CA PHE A 407 11.83 7.38 2.16
C PHE A 407 12.22 8.21 3.38
N ALA A 408 11.37 8.26 4.41
CA ALA A 408 11.67 8.90 5.69
C ALA A 408 12.08 7.84 6.73
N SER A 409 13.23 7.20 6.49
CA SER A 409 13.83 6.25 7.41
C SER A 409 15.35 6.29 7.35
N MET A 410 15.99 5.90 8.44
CA MET A 410 17.45 5.71 8.51
C MET A 410 17.98 4.74 7.44
N HIS A 411 17.23 3.69 7.08
CA HIS A 411 17.67 2.77 6.03
C HIS A 411 17.78 3.47 4.67
N TYR A 412 16.80 4.30 4.31
CA TYR A 412 16.85 5.05 3.04
C TYR A 412 17.97 6.07 3.03
N GLU A 413 18.15 6.80 4.13
CA GLU A 413 19.22 7.78 4.32
C GLU A 413 20.61 7.14 4.20
N LYS A 414 20.78 5.91 4.70
CA LYS A 414 22.01 5.12 4.55
C LYS A 414 22.15 4.43 3.18
N GLY A 415 21.28 4.75 2.22
CA GLY A 415 21.39 4.30 0.83
C GLY A 415 20.70 2.97 0.52
N MET A 416 19.98 2.36 1.48
CA MET A 416 19.23 1.14 1.20
C MET A 416 18.03 1.42 0.29
N ARG A 417 17.74 0.48 -0.62
CA ARG A 417 16.60 0.53 -1.54
C ARG A 417 15.90 -0.83 -1.54
N CYS A 418 14.76 -0.94 -2.25
CA CYS A 418 14.00 -2.19 -2.34
C CYS A 418 14.89 -3.39 -2.73
N ALA A 419 15.75 -3.20 -3.74
CA ALA A 419 16.65 -4.23 -4.26
C ALA A 419 17.83 -4.59 -3.33
N THR A 420 18.07 -3.82 -2.26
CA THR A 420 19.03 -4.16 -1.20
C THR A 420 18.58 -5.41 -0.44
N CYS A 421 17.27 -5.50 -0.16
CA CYS A 421 16.71 -6.59 0.63
C CYS A 421 15.92 -7.60 -0.20
N HIS A 422 15.24 -7.18 -1.26
CA HIS A 422 14.36 -8.06 -2.04
C HIS A 422 15.01 -8.61 -3.30
N ASP A 423 14.72 -9.87 -3.60
CA ASP A 423 14.83 -10.39 -4.96
C ASP A 423 13.71 -9.80 -5.83
N PRO A 424 14.03 -9.20 -7.00
CA PRO A 424 13.03 -8.54 -7.84
C PRO A 424 12.16 -9.52 -8.66
N HIS A 425 12.56 -10.79 -8.80
CA HIS A 425 11.86 -11.80 -9.58
C HIS A 425 11.02 -12.71 -8.67
N GLU A 426 11.56 -13.12 -7.54
CA GLU A 426 10.88 -13.99 -6.55
C GLU A 426 10.19 -13.19 -5.45
N VAL A 427 9.37 -12.21 -5.84
CA VAL A 427 8.60 -11.36 -4.90
C VAL A 427 7.49 -12.11 -4.17
N THR A 428 7.19 -13.34 -4.60
CA THR A 428 6.39 -14.32 -3.87
C THR A 428 7.12 -15.66 -3.91
N SER A 429 7.71 -16.08 -2.80
CA SER A 429 8.40 -17.38 -2.67
C SER A 429 7.48 -18.49 -2.17
N ASN A 430 6.40 -18.13 -1.45
CA ASN A 430 5.34 -19.05 -1.07
C ASN A 430 4.30 -19.23 -2.19
N ASP A 431 3.28 -20.07 -1.98
CA ASP A 431 2.18 -20.19 -2.93
C ASP A 431 1.49 -18.82 -3.12
N TRP A 432 1.35 -18.37 -4.37
CA TRP A 432 0.70 -17.11 -4.72
C TRP A 432 -0.79 -17.08 -4.34
N LYS A 433 -1.41 -18.25 -4.15
CA LYS A 433 -2.79 -18.38 -3.63
C LYS A 433 -2.89 -18.16 -2.12
N SER A 434 -1.77 -18.20 -1.39
CA SER A 434 -1.75 -18.03 0.07
C SER A 434 -2.37 -16.71 0.52
N GLY A 435 -2.97 -16.71 1.71
CA GLY A 435 -3.51 -15.54 2.37
C GLY A 435 -2.46 -14.53 2.86
N TYR A 436 -1.17 -14.86 2.77
CA TYR A 436 -0.06 -13.95 3.06
C TYR A 436 1.04 -14.04 1.98
N THR A 437 2.02 -13.15 2.06
CA THR A 437 3.14 -13.09 1.12
C THR A 437 4.45 -13.24 1.87
N LYS A 438 5.29 -14.18 1.42
CA LYS A 438 6.70 -14.25 1.81
C LYS A 438 7.53 -13.92 0.58
N PRO A 439 8.13 -12.73 0.48
CA PRO A 439 9.09 -12.43 -0.57
C PRO A 439 10.39 -13.20 -0.36
N LYS A 440 11.13 -13.50 -1.42
CA LYS A 440 12.52 -13.94 -1.28
C LYS A 440 13.39 -12.75 -0.85
N MET A 441 14.11 -12.94 0.25
CA MET A 441 15.02 -11.95 0.79
C MET A 441 16.47 -12.26 0.37
N LYS A 442 17.22 -11.21 0.03
CA LYS A 442 18.67 -11.19 -0.17
C LYS A 442 19.43 -10.89 1.12
N LYS A 443 18.77 -10.16 2.02
CA LYS A 443 19.29 -9.76 3.32
C LYS A 443 18.20 -9.89 4.36
N GLU A 444 18.54 -10.49 5.49
CA GLU A 444 17.73 -10.53 6.70
C GLU A 444 18.18 -9.44 7.67
N CYS A 445 17.34 -9.12 8.66
CA CYS A 445 17.66 -8.10 9.67
C CYS A 445 18.95 -8.43 10.43
N SER A 446 19.13 -9.71 10.77
CA SER A 446 20.29 -10.24 11.51
C SER A 446 21.61 -10.15 10.74
N ASP A 447 21.59 -9.98 9.41
CA ASP A 447 22.82 -9.79 8.62
C ASP A 447 23.52 -8.47 8.93
N CYS A 448 22.78 -7.47 9.45
CA CYS A 448 23.31 -6.15 9.78
C CYS A 448 23.18 -5.80 11.27
N HIS A 449 22.20 -6.38 11.97
CA HIS A 449 21.86 -6.08 13.37
C HIS A 449 22.31 -7.18 14.33
N ALA A 450 23.63 -7.40 14.40
CA ALA A 450 24.21 -8.53 15.13
C ALA A 450 23.96 -8.48 16.66
N ALA A 451 24.00 -7.30 17.28
CA ALA A 451 23.72 -7.15 18.72
C ALA A 451 22.26 -7.51 19.05
N GLN A 452 21.33 -7.04 18.21
CA GLN A 452 19.91 -7.36 18.32
C GLN A 452 19.67 -8.86 18.12
N ALA A 453 20.30 -9.46 17.12
CA ALA A 453 20.22 -10.89 16.86
C ALA A 453 20.74 -11.71 18.05
N GLU A 454 21.91 -11.35 18.62
CA GLU A 454 22.46 -12.04 19.79
C GLU A 454 21.49 -12.04 20.98
N ILE A 455 20.86 -10.90 21.28
CA ILE A 455 19.90 -10.81 22.39
C ILE A 455 18.61 -11.56 22.06
N ALA A 456 18.10 -11.43 20.83
CA ALA A 456 16.88 -12.10 20.39
C ALA A 456 17.02 -13.63 20.41
N ASP A 457 18.16 -14.18 20.01
CA ASP A 457 18.45 -15.63 20.06
C ASP A 457 18.41 -16.19 21.49
N ASN A 458 18.53 -15.32 22.49
CA ASN A 458 18.48 -15.67 23.91
C ASN A 458 17.13 -15.36 24.58
N THR A 459 16.13 -14.93 23.80
CA THR A 459 14.77 -14.74 24.31
C THR A 459 14.05 -16.08 24.48
N LYS A 460 13.03 -16.09 25.35
CA LYS A 460 12.10 -17.24 25.46
C LYS A 460 10.71 -16.86 25.00
N THR A 461 10.22 -15.71 25.46
CA THR A 461 8.86 -15.22 25.21
C THR A 461 8.56 -15.04 23.73
N HIS A 462 9.48 -14.44 22.98
CA HIS A 462 9.31 -14.16 21.55
C HIS A 462 10.26 -14.99 20.66
N SER A 463 10.66 -16.17 21.12
CA SER A 463 11.72 -16.98 20.46
C SER A 463 11.30 -17.54 19.09
N GLU A 464 9.99 -17.65 18.85
CA GLU A 464 9.42 -18.09 17.57
C GLU A 464 9.03 -16.92 16.65
N GLN A 465 9.31 -15.67 17.06
CA GLN A 465 8.96 -14.48 16.30
C GLN A 465 10.14 -14.00 15.44
N SER A 466 9.83 -13.51 14.24
CA SER A 466 10.82 -12.88 13.37
C SER A 466 11.01 -11.41 13.74
N CYS A 467 12.14 -10.78 13.39
CA CYS A 467 12.33 -9.32 13.59
C CYS A 467 11.18 -8.51 12.94
N THR A 468 10.64 -8.99 11.81
CA THR A 468 9.56 -8.32 11.09
C THR A 468 8.20 -8.41 11.80
N SER A 469 8.02 -9.28 12.80
CA SER A 469 6.75 -9.42 13.52
C SER A 469 6.36 -8.15 14.26
N CYS A 470 7.36 -7.43 14.80
CA CYS A 470 7.16 -6.18 15.53
C CYS A 470 7.55 -4.96 14.68
N HIS A 471 8.63 -5.06 13.89
CA HIS A 471 9.19 -3.92 13.15
C HIS A 471 8.58 -3.69 11.77
N MET A 472 7.71 -4.58 11.30
CA MET A 472 7.02 -4.42 10.01
C MET A 472 5.59 -4.98 10.10
N PRO A 473 4.72 -4.43 10.96
CA PRO A 473 3.34 -4.88 11.03
C PRO A 473 2.61 -4.58 9.72
N ASN A 474 1.60 -5.38 9.39
CA ASN A 474 0.67 -4.96 8.34
C ASN A 474 -0.15 -3.76 8.81
N MET A 475 -0.06 -2.65 8.08
CA MET A 475 -0.83 -1.41 8.31
C MET A 475 -1.54 -0.94 7.04
N GLY A 476 -1.11 -1.43 5.88
CA GLY A 476 -1.52 -0.89 4.60
C GLY A 476 -2.91 -1.38 4.18
N SER A 477 -3.82 -0.44 3.92
CA SER A 477 -5.11 -0.68 3.27
C SER A 477 -4.91 -0.88 1.77
N CYS A 478 -5.29 -2.06 1.27
CA CYS A 478 -5.37 -2.30 -0.16
C CYS A 478 -6.78 -1.99 -0.69
N GLU A 479 -7.79 -2.26 0.12
CA GLU A 479 -9.20 -2.32 -0.26
C GLU A 479 -9.90 -0.97 -0.17
N ASN A 480 -9.33 -0.02 0.60
CA ASN A 480 -9.98 1.24 0.99
C ASN A 480 -11.34 0.97 1.67
N PHE A 481 -11.41 -0.08 2.48
CA PHE A 481 -12.65 -0.47 3.13
C PHE A 481 -12.82 0.37 4.40
N THR A 482 -13.19 1.63 4.19
CA THR A 482 -13.17 2.70 5.21
C THR A 482 -13.96 2.34 6.46
N ALA A 483 -15.09 1.65 6.30
CA ALA A 483 -15.94 1.21 7.41
C ALA A 483 -15.29 0.16 8.34
N MET A 484 -14.16 -0.43 7.93
CA MET A 484 -13.37 -1.37 8.73
C MET A 484 -12.09 -0.76 9.30
N GLN A 485 -11.88 0.56 9.17
CA GLN A 485 -10.64 1.21 9.59
C GLN A 485 -10.77 1.83 10.98
N PHE A 486 -10.09 1.22 11.95
CA PHE A 486 -9.99 1.62 13.35
C PHE A 486 -8.51 1.65 13.74
N PRO A 487 -7.75 2.65 13.23
CA PRO A 487 -6.28 2.65 13.31
C PRO A 487 -5.75 2.75 14.73
N ASP A 488 -6.52 3.30 15.68
CA ASP A 488 -6.12 3.39 17.09
C ASP A 488 -6.13 2.03 17.78
N GLN A 489 -6.94 1.09 17.28
CA GLN A 489 -6.98 -0.33 17.66
C GLN A 489 -6.16 -1.22 16.71
N ALA A 490 -5.36 -0.60 15.82
CA ALA A 490 -4.49 -1.28 14.86
C ALA A 490 -5.21 -2.33 13.98
N GLY A 491 -6.39 -1.98 13.44
CA GLY A 491 -7.17 -2.85 12.56
C GLY A 491 -8.19 -2.09 11.71
N PHE A 492 -9.02 -2.75 10.90
CA PHE A 492 -8.95 -4.15 10.48
C PHE A 492 -8.64 -4.29 8.96
N ASP A 493 -8.67 -3.18 8.20
CA ASP A 493 -8.18 -3.08 6.81
C ASP A 493 -6.65 -2.93 6.77
N ALA A 494 -5.97 -3.95 7.29
CA ALA A 494 -4.52 -3.99 7.52
C ALA A 494 -3.88 -5.16 6.78
N VAL A 495 -3.67 -5.02 5.46
CA VAL A 495 -3.38 -6.15 4.56
C VAL A 495 -2.02 -6.11 3.87
N ARG A 496 -1.26 -5.01 4.01
CA ARG A 496 0.10 -4.86 3.48
C ARG A 496 1.10 -4.43 4.54
N LYS A 497 2.29 -5.02 4.45
CA LYS A 497 3.41 -4.89 5.39
C LYS A 497 4.00 -3.49 5.33
N SER A 498 4.15 -2.84 6.48
CA SER A 498 4.79 -1.53 6.55
C SER A 498 6.29 -1.64 6.23
N HIS A 499 6.85 -0.55 5.69
CA HIS A 499 8.30 -0.38 5.48
C HIS A 499 8.79 0.82 6.28
N MET A 500 8.38 0.83 7.56
CA MET A 500 8.80 1.76 8.60
C MET A 500 9.27 0.86 9.74
N TRP A 501 10.51 1.02 10.20
CA TRP A 501 11.12 0.06 11.13
C TRP A 501 11.25 0.59 12.56
N LYS A 502 11.33 1.91 12.72
CA LYS A 502 11.48 2.54 14.03
C LYS A 502 10.20 2.33 14.83
N ILE A 503 10.30 1.70 15.99
CA ILE A 503 9.21 1.64 16.97
C ILE A 503 9.39 2.81 17.95
N GLU A 504 8.32 3.56 18.16
CA GLU A 504 8.23 4.64 19.13
C GLU A 504 7.59 4.12 20.42
N ILE A 505 8.30 4.29 21.54
CA ILE A 505 7.89 3.77 22.84
C ILE A 505 7.26 4.91 23.63
N ASP A 506 5.97 5.11 23.39
CA ASP A 506 5.20 6.19 24.00
C ASP A 506 3.78 5.70 24.32
N PRO A 507 3.16 6.13 25.44
CA PRO A 507 1.81 5.71 25.79
C PRO A 507 0.71 6.23 24.85
N THR A 508 0.96 7.32 24.13
CA THR A 508 -0.09 8.11 23.43
C THR A 508 0.22 8.46 21.98
N GLN A 509 1.50 8.54 21.59
CA GLN A 509 1.86 8.89 20.22
C GLN A 509 1.41 7.81 19.23
N LYS A 510 0.70 8.23 18.17
CA LYS A 510 0.15 7.34 17.14
C LYS A 510 0.90 7.50 15.83
N THR A 511 1.13 6.39 15.13
CA THR A 511 1.72 6.41 13.78
C THR A 511 0.83 7.09 12.76
N LEU A 512 -0.48 6.91 12.88
CA LEU A 512 -1.46 7.42 11.93
C LEU A 512 -2.24 8.55 12.59
N ASN A 513 -2.26 9.73 11.98
CA ASN A 513 -2.97 10.88 12.54
C ASN A 513 -3.80 11.61 11.48
N PRO A 514 -5.05 12.00 11.80
CA PRO A 514 -5.74 13.02 11.03
C PRO A 514 -5.05 14.39 11.28
N PRO A 515 -5.43 15.44 10.55
CA PRO A 515 -4.98 16.79 10.86
C PRO A 515 -5.34 17.17 12.30
N GLU A 516 -4.50 17.98 12.94
CA GLU A 516 -4.66 18.38 14.33
C GLU A 516 -6.07 18.96 14.60
N GLY A 517 -6.67 18.56 15.73
CA GLY A 517 -8.02 18.98 16.14
C GLY A 517 -9.18 18.38 15.34
N LYS A 518 -8.93 17.43 14.42
CA LYS A 518 -9.98 16.71 13.69
C LYS A 518 -10.34 15.38 14.35
N SER A 519 -11.56 14.90 14.08
CA SER A 519 -12.03 13.59 14.52
C SER A 519 -11.11 12.48 13.99
N ARG A 520 -10.88 11.45 14.81
CA ARG A 520 -10.14 10.23 14.44
C ARG A 520 -11.02 9.19 13.73
N GLU A 521 -12.19 9.58 13.25
CA GLU A 521 -12.98 8.79 12.30
C GLU A 521 -12.21 8.54 11.00
N ALA A 522 -12.35 7.33 10.44
CA ALA A 522 -11.66 6.97 9.21
C ALA A 522 -12.06 7.80 7.99
N THR A 523 -13.25 8.40 8.02
CA THR A 523 -13.78 9.27 6.97
C THR A 523 -13.19 10.69 7.01
N THR A 524 -12.49 11.05 8.09
CA THR A 524 -11.79 12.34 8.20
C THR A 524 -10.78 12.47 7.07
N LYS A 525 -10.71 13.64 6.43
CA LYS A 525 -9.77 13.89 5.33
C LYS A 525 -8.42 14.35 5.87
N GLY A 526 -7.36 13.96 5.15
CA GLY A 526 -6.00 14.47 5.41
C GLY A 526 -5.20 13.66 6.43
N TRP A 527 -5.52 12.38 6.63
CA TRP A 527 -4.67 11.49 7.41
C TRP A 527 -3.24 11.47 6.86
N THR A 528 -2.29 11.30 7.76
CA THR A 528 -0.85 11.24 7.47
C THR A 528 -0.16 10.19 8.35
N VAL A 529 1.04 9.81 7.93
CA VAL A 529 1.98 9.05 8.76
C VAL A 529 2.82 10.05 9.56
N ALA A 530 2.89 9.84 10.87
CA ALA A 530 3.64 10.67 11.80
C ALA A 530 5.15 10.53 11.60
N LYS A 531 5.86 11.61 11.93
CA LYS A 531 7.32 11.69 11.94
C LYS A 531 7.80 11.97 13.35
N ASN A 532 8.91 11.35 13.75
CA ASN A 532 9.56 11.62 15.03
C ASN A 532 10.39 12.92 14.94
N ALA A 533 11.11 13.26 16.01
CA ALA A 533 11.95 14.46 16.08
C ALA A 533 13.06 14.51 15.00
N ASP A 534 13.54 13.34 14.55
CA ASP A 534 14.53 13.21 13.49
C ASP A 534 13.91 13.25 12.07
N GLY A 535 12.59 13.44 11.98
CA GLY A 535 11.85 13.47 10.72
C GLY A 535 11.58 12.09 10.09
N ASN A 536 11.88 11.01 10.81
CA ASN A 536 11.67 9.63 10.38
C ASN A 536 10.25 9.14 10.72
N ASN A 537 9.67 8.34 9.83
CA ASN A 537 8.41 7.66 10.12
C ASN A 537 8.60 6.62 11.23
N TYR A 538 7.59 6.43 12.09
CA TYR A 538 7.65 5.48 13.20
C TYR A 538 6.39 4.62 13.32
N LEU A 539 6.53 3.48 14.00
CA LEU A 539 5.48 2.56 14.41
C LEU A 539 5.15 2.79 15.89
N ASP A 540 3.88 2.95 16.23
CA ASP A 540 3.43 2.94 17.61
C ASP A 540 3.33 1.50 18.14
N LEU A 541 3.21 1.39 19.47
CA LEU A 541 3.16 0.11 20.16
C LEU A 541 1.91 -0.71 19.82
N MET A 542 0.78 -0.06 19.52
CA MET A 542 -0.44 -0.78 19.17
C MET A 542 -0.27 -1.54 17.85
N TRP A 543 0.25 -0.86 16.82
CA TRP A 543 0.59 -1.50 15.56
C TRP A 543 1.69 -2.55 15.70
N SER A 544 2.69 -2.33 16.57
CA SER A 544 3.83 -3.24 16.70
C SER A 544 3.48 -4.53 17.45
N CYS A 545 2.59 -4.48 18.44
CA CYS A 545 2.34 -5.60 19.35
C CYS A 545 0.95 -6.23 19.18
N ALA A 546 -0.10 -5.41 18.99
CA ALA A 546 -1.50 -5.83 19.13
C ALA A 546 -2.34 -5.68 17.84
N ARG A 547 -1.71 -5.42 16.68
CA ARG A 547 -2.43 -5.30 15.40
C ARG A 547 -3.29 -6.53 15.09
N THR A 548 -4.45 -6.27 14.50
CA THR A 548 -5.32 -7.30 13.94
C THR A 548 -5.20 -7.30 12.43
N ALA A 549 -4.51 -8.30 11.88
CA ALA A 549 -4.16 -8.34 10.46
C ALA A 549 -4.21 -9.76 9.90
N THR A 550 -5.32 -10.10 9.25
CA THR A 550 -5.64 -11.43 8.66
C THR A 550 -4.69 -11.86 7.53
N SER A 551 -3.81 -10.95 7.14
CA SER A 551 -2.95 -10.98 5.97
C SER A 551 -1.46 -10.93 6.35
N ASP A 552 -1.17 -10.83 7.65
CA ASP A 552 0.18 -10.78 8.21
C ASP A 552 0.61 -12.20 8.58
N ASP A 553 1.69 -12.68 7.98
CA ASP A 553 2.18 -14.03 8.21
C ASP A 553 2.67 -14.23 9.65
N ASN A 554 3.15 -13.18 10.30
CA ASN A 554 3.57 -13.20 11.70
C ASN A 554 2.36 -13.24 12.64
N VAL A 555 1.23 -12.61 12.29
CA VAL A 555 -0.01 -12.72 13.09
C VAL A 555 -0.64 -14.09 12.91
N VAL A 556 -0.84 -14.50 11.65
CA VAL A 556 -1.56 -15.75 11.31
C VAL A 556 -0.84 -16.97 11.86
N ASN A 557 0.49 -17.04 11.75
CA ASN A 557 1.26 -18.18 12.26
C ASN A 557 1.78 -17.96 13.69
N GLY A 558 1.68 -16.75 14.24
CA GLY A 558 2.15 -16.38 15.58
C GLY A 558 1.03 -16.31 16.62
N LYS A 559 0.01 -17.18 16.50
CA LYS A 559 -1.14 -17.27 17.44
C LYS A 559 -1.90 -15.95 17.61
N GLY A 560 -1.95 -15.12 16.57
CA GLY A 560 -2.62 -13.82 16.60
C GLY A 560 -1.89 -12.72 17.39
N CYS A 561 -0.66 -12.97 17.85
CA CYS A 561 0.11 -12.06 18.70
C CYS A 561 -0.72 -11.55 19.90
N HIS A 562 -0.72 -10.24 20.18
CA HIS A 562 -1.48 -9.65 21.28
C HIS A 562 -2.81 -9.02 20.84
N SER A 563 -3.30 -9.34 19.64
CA SER A 563 -4.57 -8.83 19.14
C SER A 563 -5.72 -9.26 20.04
N GLN A 564 -6.51 -8.31 20.53
CA GLN A 564 -7.76 -8.58 21.25
C GLN A 564 -8.74 -9.46 20.45
N PHE A 565 -8.67 -9.40 19.12
CA PHE A 565 -9.65 -10.03 18.23
C PHE A 565 -9.18 -11.36 17.65
N GLN A 566 -7.88 -11.50 17.37
CA GLN A 566 -7.30 -12.64 16.67
C GLN A 566 -6.38 -13.51 17.56
N SER A 567 -5.98 -13.05 18.76
CA SER A 567 -5.06 -13.80 19.62
C SER A 567 -5.66 -15.11 20.14
N GLU A 568 -4.83 -16.15 20.10
CA GLU A 568 -5.04 -17.45 20.74
C GLU A 568 -4.23 -17.59 22.04
N LEU A 569 -3.55 -16.52 22.46
CA LEU A 569 -2.84 -16.47 23.74
C LEU A 569 -3.82 -16.39 24.91
N ASP A 570 -3.30 -16.52 26.13
CA ASP A 570 -4.08 -16.27 27.34
C ASP A 570 -4.75 -14.87 27.27
N PRO A 571 -6.03 -14.71 27.66
CA PRO A 571 -6.72 -13.43 27.61
C PRO A 571 -6.00 -12.28 28.33
N SER A 572 -5.16 -12.57 29.33
CA SER A 572 -4.30 -11.54 29.98
C SER A 572 -3.22 -10.95 29.07
N LEU A 573 -3.01 -11.51 27.88
CA LEU A 573 -2.06 -11.05 26.86
C LEU A 573 -2.78 -10.44 25.65
N HIS A 574 -4.08 -10.19 25.75
CA HIS A 574 -4.88 -9.52 24.73
C HIS A 574 -4.88 -8.03 25.05
N TYR A 575 -4.03 -7.28 24.35
CA TYR A 575 -3.86 -5.86 24.67
C TYR A 575 -4.93 -5.03 23.97
N GLU A 576 -5.64 -4.21 24.75
CA GLU A 576 -6.81 -3.45 24.28
C GLU A 576 -6.42 -2.04 23.82
N ASP A 577 -5.37 -1.48 24.44
CA ASP A 577 -4.88 -0.16 24.10
C ASP A 577 -3.35 -0.03 24.20
N GLN A 578 -2.86 1.11 23.73
CA GLN A 578 -1.42 1.41 23.68
C GLN A 578 -0.80 1.67 25.05
N GLN A 579 -1.57 2.21 26.00
CA GLN A 579 -1.10 2.54 27.34
C GLN A 579 -0.81 1.27 28.14
N GLU A 580 -1.62 0.23 27.95
CA GLU A 580 -1.38 -1.11 28.47
C GLU A 580 -0.06 -1.69 27.95
N ILE A 581 0.14 -1.69 26.63
CA ILE A 581 1.37 -2.20 25.99
C ILE A 581 2.59 -1.42 26.48
N TYR A 582 2.48 -0.10 26.58
CA TYR A 582 3.54 0.75 27.14
C TYR A 582 3.89 0.33 28.56
N GLY A 583 2.89 0.06 29.41
CA GLY A 583 3.08 -0.47 30.75
C GLY A 583 3.88 -1.78 30.77
N GLU A 584 3.53 -2.74 29.90
CA GLU A 584 4.28 -4.00 29.78
C GLU A 584 5.72 -3.80 29.29
N VAL A 585 5.94 -2.91 28.31
CA VAL A 585 7.29 -2.58 27.82
C VAL A 585 8.13 -1.94 28.94
N MET A 586 7.55 -1.05 29.75
CA MET A 586 8.26 -0.42 30.87
C MET A 586 8.64 -1.41 31.97
N LYS A 587 7.89 -2.49 32.19
CA LYS A 587 8.29 -3.57 33.12
C LYS A 587 9.62 -4.23 32.71
N PHE A 588 9.95 -4.23 31.42
CA PHE A 588 11.26 -4.69 30.94
C PHE A 588 12.29 -3.56 30.94
N GLN A 589 11.97 -2.40 30.37
CA GLN A 589 12.97 -1.36 30.14
C GLN A 589 13.44 -0.66 31.40
N THR A 590 12.54 -0.36 32.34
CA THR A 590 12.87 0.43 33.55
C THR A 590 13.94 -0.23 34.41
N PRO A 591 13.80 -1.48 34.90
CA PRO A 591 14.82 -2.10 35.74
C PRO A 591 16.17 -2.26 35.02
N ILE A 592 16.15 -2.55 33.72
CA ILE A 592 17.37 -2.67 32.91
C ILE A 592 18.08 -1.32 32.80
N LYS A 593 17.36 -0.24 32.51
CA LYS A 593 17.91 1.13 32.42
C LYS A 593 18.45 1.62 33.77
N GLU A 594 17.78 1.31 34.86
CA GLU A 594 18.23 1.65 36.22
C GLU A 594 19.54 0.93 36.57
N THR A 595 19.62 -0.39 36.40
CA THR A 595 20.86 -1.14 36.62
C THR A 595 21.97 -0.69 35.67
N TYR A 596 21.63 -0.41 34.41
CA TYR A 596 22.57 0.14 33.43
C TYR A 596 23.22 1.45 33.91
N ALA A 597 22.42 2.41 34.38
CA ALA A 597 22.93 3.69 34.87
C ALA A 597 23.86 3.51 36.08
N GLN A 598 23.55 2.56 36.97
CA GLN A 598 24.42 2.21 38.10
C GLN A 598 25.77 1.65 37.63
N VAL A 599 25.75 0.74 36.64
CA VAL A 599 26.97 0.14 36.09
C VAL A 599 27.85 1.17 35.41
N VAL A 600 27.28 2.04 34.57
CA VAL A 600 28.02 3.10 33.88
C VAL A 600 28.66 4.06 34.90
N GLY A 601 27.89 4.55 35.87
CA GLY A 601 28.44 5.43 36.91
C GLY A 601 29.51 4.75 37.76
N ALA A 602 29.39 3.44 38.01
CA ALA A 602 30.40 2.68 38.73
C ALA A 602 31.69 2.47 37.92
N LEU A 603 31.59 2.27 36.60
CA LEU A 603 32.74 2.17 35.69
C LEU A 603 33.52 3.50 35.67
N GLU A 604 32.83 4.63 35.50
CA GLU A 604 33.45 5.96 35.56
C GLU A 604 34.18 6.19 36.89
N ALA A 605 33.57 5.81 38.01
CA ALA A 605 34.18 5.93 39.33
C ALA A 605 35.40 5.00 39.50
N ILE A 606 35.36 3.78 38.96
CA ILE A 606 36.49 2.84 39.00
C ILE A 606 37.68 3.43 38.24
N ASP A 607 37.46 3.99 37.04
CA ASP A 607 38.52 4.59 36.24
C ASP A 607 39.20 5.75 36.99
N GLN A 608 38.41 6.66 37.57
CA GLN A 608 38.93 7.76 38.39
C GLN A 608 39.72 7.27 39.61
N LEU A 609 39.23 6.23 40.30
CA LEU A 609 39.91 5.69 41.47
C LEU A 609 41.21 4.98 41.11
N LEU A 610 41.30 4.34 39.95
CA LEU A 610 42.52 3.68 39.46
C LEU A 610 43.66 4.66 39.16
N GLU A 611 43.36 5.93 38.90
CA GLU A 611 44.37 6.99 38.70
C GLU A 611 45.09 7.35 40.00
N VAL A 612 44.38 7.31 41.13
CA VAL A 612 44.86 7.80 42.43
C VAL A 612 45.17 6.68 43.44
N THR A 613 44.64 5.48 43.23
CA THR A 613 44.76 4.35 44.16
C THR A 613 45.89 3.42 43.76
N LYS A 614 46.82 3.15 44.71
CA LYS A 614 47.90 2.20 44.49
C LYS A 614 47.44 0.79 44.88
N LEU A 615 47.28 -0.08 43.89
CA LEU A 615 46.91 -1.49 44.06
C LEU A 615 48.11 -2.42 43.81
N SER A 616 48.01 -3.66 44.31
CA SER A 616 48.92 -4.73 43.89
C SER A 616 48.70 -5.06 42.40
N VAL A 617 49.67 -5.70 41.75
CA VAL A 617 49.52 -6.10 40.33
C VAL A 617 48.35 -7.05 40.14
N GLU A 618 48.15 -7.98 41.08
CA GLU A 618 47.05 -8.95 41.06
C GLU A 618 45.69 -8.25 41.20
N ASP A 619 45.52 -7.42 42.23
CA ASP A 619 44.29 -6.67 42.46
C ASP A 619 43.97 -5.74 41.28
N LYS A 620 44.97 -5.01 40.76
CA LYS A 620 44.79 -4.14 39.60
C LYS A 620 44.36 -4.93 38.37
N SER A 621 44.97 -6.08 38.11
CA SER A 621 44.61 -6.94 36.98
C SER A 621 43.18 -7.46 37.11
N GLN A 622 42.79 -7.85 38.33
CA GLN A 622 41.43 -8.32 38.61
C GLN A 622 40.38 -7.20 38.45
N VAL A 623 40.68 -5.98 38.94
CA VAL A 623 39.80 -4.82 38.78
C VAL A 623 39.60 -4.49 37.29
N LEU A 624 40.69 -4.44 36.51
CA LEU A 624 40.62 -4.15 35.07
C LEU A 624 39.81 -5.22 34.32
N LEU A 625 40.00 -6.50 34.64
CA LEU A 625 39.21 -7.59 34.04
C LEU A 625 37.71 -7.48 34.35
N LEU A 626 37.35 -7.11 35.58
CA LEU A 626 35.96 -6.96 35.99
C LEU A 626 35.30 -5.74 35.33
N ALA A 627 36.03 -4.62 35.25
CA ALA A 627 35.57 -3.41 34.56
C ALA A 627 35.36 -3.69 33.07
N ASP A 628 36.30 -4.35 32.40
CA ASP A 628 36.21 -4.73 30.99
C ASP A 628 34.98 -5.61 30.71
N LYS A 629 34.74 -6.64 31.53
CA LYS A 629 33.54 -7.48 31.42
C LYS A 629 32.23 -6.75 31.65
N ALA A 630 32.21 -5.77 32.56
CA ALA A 630 31.03 -4.94 32.77
C ALA A 630 30.81 -3.98 31.58
N GLN A 631 31.90 -3.44 31.02
CA GLN A 631 31.87 -2.59 29.83
C GLN A 631 31.36 -3.35 28.60
N ASP A 632 31.75 -4.62 28.41
CA ASP A 632 31.23 -5.48 27.35
C ASP A 632 29.70 -5.60 27.41
N ALA A 633 29.14 -5.77 28.61
CA ALA A 633 27.70 -5.85 28.81
C ALA A 633 27.01 -4.51 28.46
N VAL A 634 27.57 -3.39 28.95
CA VAL A 634 27.09 -2.03 28.63
C VAL A 634 27.08 -1.81 27.12
N THR A 635 28.20 -2.06 26.44
CA THR A 635 28.36 -1.85 25.01
C THR A 635 27.41 -2.72 24.18
N LEU A 636 27.15 -3.97 24.58
CA LEU A 636 26.15 -4.78 23.91
C LEU A 636 24.75 -4.19 24.07
N LEU A 637 24.37 -3.77 25.29
CA LEU A 637 23.05 -3.20 25.56
C LEU A 637 22.82 -1.89 24.79
N GLU A 638 23.84 -1.03 24.69
CA GLU A 638 23.77 0.20 23.89
C GLU A 638 23.62 -0.10 22.40
N LYS A 639 24.39 -1.07 21.87
CA LYS A 639 24.30 -1.47 20.46
C LYS A 639 22.97 -2.13 20.11
N ASP A 640 22.40 -2.91 21.04
CA ASP A 640 21.08 -3.50 20.91
C ASP A 640 19.98 -2.41 20.90
N GLY A 641 20.02 -1.51 21.89
CA GLY A 641 19.13 -0.35 21.98
C GLY A 641 17.67 -0.65 22.32
N SER A 642 17.28 -1.93 22.49
CA SER A 642 15.89 -2.31 22.82
C SER A 642 15.56 -2.22 24.30
N TRP A 643 16.61 -2.10 25.13
CA TRP A 643 16.51 -2.08 26.60
C TRP A 643 15.76 -3.29 27.14
N GLY A 644 16.01 -4.46 26.56
CA GLY A 644 15.44 -5.73 27.00
C GLY A 644 14.20 -6.20 26.25
N VAL A 645 13.61 -5.41 25.36
CA VAL A 645 12.45 -5.87 24.58
C VAL A 645 12.81 -7.05 23.67
N HIS A 646 14.03 -7.09 23.12
CA HIS A 646 14.49 -8.24 22.34
C HIS A 646 14.71 -9.51 23.19
N GLY A 647 14.97 -9.39 24.50
CA GLY A 647 15.33 -10.53 25.34
C GLY A 647 15.44 -10.23 26.83
N ALA A 648 14.32 -9.85 27.47
CA ALA A 648 14.30 -9.23 28.81
C ALA A 648 15.10 -10.01 29.86
N ARG A 649 14.90 -11.34 29.95
CA ARG A 649 15.59 -12.19 30.92
C ARG A 649 17.10 -12.24 30.69
N TYR A 650 17.53 -12.30 29.42
CA TYR A 650 18.94 -12.36 29.06
C TYR A 650 19.63 -11.03 29.35
N THR A 651 19.01 -9.93 28.92
CA THR A 651 19.50 -8.57 29.14
C THR A 651 19.60 -8.26 30.63
N GLN A 652 18.56 -8.54 31.42
CA GLN A 652 18.57 -8.33 32.87
C GLN A 652 19.70 -9.12 33.54
N LYS A 653 19.82 -10.42 33.22
CA LYS A 653 20.88 -11.26 33.78
C LYS A 653 22.28 -10.71 33.48
N ARG A 654 22.52 -10.21 32.26
CA ARG A 654 23.81 -9.65 31.88
C ARG A 654 24.12 -8.35 32.63
N ILE A 655 23.16 -7.45 32.75
CA ILE A 655 23.40 -6.17 33.42
C ILE A 655 23.53 -6.33 34.95
N ASP A 656 22.81 -7.29 35.56
CA ASP A 656 22.98 -7.64 36.98
C ASP A 656 24.37 -8.26 37.26
N ALA A 657 24.87 -9.08 36.33
CA ALA A 657 26.23 -9.61 36.41
C ALA A 657 27.27 -8.48 36.30
N ALA A 658 27.07 -7.53 35.39
CA ALA A 658 27.93 -6.35 35.27
C ALA A 658 27.92 -5.51 36.56
N LEU A 659 26.75 -5.31 37.19
CA LEU A 659 26.65 -4.65 38.49
C LEU A 659 27.45 -5.39 39.57
N THR A 660 27.41 -6.72 39.57
CA THR A 660 28.22 -7.54 40.47
C THR A 660 29.72 -7.35 40.22
N TYR A 661 30.14 -7.29 38.95
CA TYR A 661 31.55 -7.08 38.59
C TYR A 661 32.08 -5.73 39.06
N VAL A 662 31.34 -4.63 38.79
CA VAL A 662 31.77 -3.29 39.24
C VAL A 662 31.74 -3.16 40.76
N THR A 663 30.78 -3.80 41.44
CA THR A 663 30.72 -3.84 42.90
C THR A 663 31.95 -4.55 43.48
N GLN A 664 32.34 -5.68 42.89
CA GLN A 664 33.54 -6.42 43.31
C GLN A 664 34.81 -5.62 43.02
N ALA A 665 34.91 -4.97 41.85
CA ALA A 665 36.04 -4.12 41.51
C ALA A 665 36.20 -2.96 42.51
N GLN A 666 35.11 -2.27 42.86
CA GLN A 666 35.11 -1.23 43.90
C GLN A 666 35.50 -1.78 45.28
N ALA A 667 35.08 -2.99 45.64
CA ALA A 667 35.47 -3.61 46.92
C ALA A 667 36.99 -3.85 46.99
N ILE A 668 37.59 -4.33 45.90
CA ILE A 668 39.04 -4.52 45.78
C ILE A 668 39.77 -3.18 45.90
N ILE A 669 39.32 -2.15 45.18
CA ILE A 669 39.90 -0.79 45.24
C ILE A 669 39.87 -0.24 46.67
N ASN A 670 38.76 -0.45 47.38
CA ASN A 670 38.56 0.02 48.75
C ASN A 670 39.29 -0.81 49.82
N GLY A 671 40.12 -1.78 49.43
CA GLY A 671 40.89 -2.62 50.35
C GLY A 671 40.04 -3.58 51.19
N LYS A 672 38.78 -3.84 50.80
CA LYS A 672 37.98 -4.91 51.41
C LYS A 672 38.48 -6.24 50.84
N LYS A 673 39.31 -6.95 51.62
CA LYS A 673 39.60 -8.37 51.36
C LYS A 673 38.29 -9.15 51.48
N MET A 674 37.92 -9.85 50.41
CA MET A 674 36.88 -10.88 50.46
C MET A 674 37.42 -12.17 51.03
#